data_AF-A0A2X0RF28-F1
#
_entry.id   AF-A0A2X0RF28-F1
#
_cell.length_a   1.000
_cell.length_b   1.000
_cell.length_c   1.000
_cell.angle_alpha   90.00
_cell.angle_beta   90.00
_cell.angle_gamma   90.00
#
_symmetry.space_group_name_H-M   'P 1'
#
loop_
_entity.id
_entity.type
_entity.pdbx_description
1 polymer ?
#
loop_
_entity_poly.entity_id
_entity_poly.type
_entity_poly.pdbx_seq_one_letter_code
_entity_poly.pdbx_strand_id
1 'polypeptide(L)'
;MSRLDHYAILVAINRYPGLSDLSGPENDANEFFKWLIDPAGGDLQDPAGIPPEQRRVEIIRSSDYTVVTDPYEANPTETHFKKALNRWLKADGEWRDRVGERLYLFFAGHGFTSGALEDPALFTAQAQNGDTAHIAGFRYASKIRNSGFFDEIVLIMDCCQDVLKASPVSDPTWNPPDRQRSSQVKFMQAYGAPRGRKAFEIANASGEVHGYFSAVFLDAVKNALADSNNNVSARAIEDKFCELWEERGYFKLMGYQPPFSGTGKWTFYRRNIMPIPVTVECTDVVPDKLLDMDELMTGMTSSKLISLSLESTGVPSRVFSLSKSPKKLGIPGINPGVDRLIGKAVEPHSREDRLVKITVELHSRDPGVRISVIDAQKKLIVEDLEYVKTALSPGQYTARFRLGDAVAEQKFRLKENRKSPLKIVQPDLQFSSPMPMEGTSTNHEYHSCPARDILSHAAEQASQIDSSSSVATLMVFARDSAHQVNTAWRMSEEVRQGLRLHRLDDETGEFHSVPCEVAVDGNCGYSSVLLNRLSPGTYLLGVRRLQRELWTWQEMVLTLAPGWRTEVYLDSVEDDFTERRYDIESASVYITLVTSGNSLNGSDARHTEQVRIALMEGSLLLGRTHPDASYPGDPGSFDRYSPMYHLYRAYALAFSREPDWSHVRALCEHLKATWTDRSADVKLLEGWCASAGAKENLPEKINFRSDEVPMIARGWEIAAKLGHSGALAEAVQYNVGMWRTSSRLWTQTQVPVDVDPWRTHEPDSIGLFPHRMDAGIHSKRISLDWIPFSHRYSPLQQSLRRALIDAHEMGEEGLLDAAMEKIAVASGLELNIVKYAMNELIEQSSDGSINKPD
;
A
#
# COMPACT_ATOMS: atom_id res chain seq x y z
N MET A 1 13.33 9.14 -35.14
CA MET A 1 12.55 7.94 -34.80
C MET A 1 11.11 8.21 -35.19
N SER A 2 10.46 7.23 -35.83
CA SER A 2 9.08 7.35 -36.28
C SER A 2 8.17 7.26 -35.06
N ARG A 3 7.44 8.33 -34.73
CA ARG A 3 6.54 8.41 -33.57
C ARG A 3 5.23 7.60 -33.76
N LEU A 4 5.14 6.89 -34.89
CA LEU A 4 4.04 6.01 -35.26
C LEU A 4 4.06 4.66 -34.52
N ASP A 5 4.90 4.47 -33.50
CA ASP A 5 4.98 3.22 -32.71
C ASP A 5 4.89 3.49 -31.19
N HIS A 6 4.34 4.65 -30.81
CA HIS A 6 4.10 5.05 -29.42
C HIS A 6 2.64 4.84 -29.02
N TYR A 7 2.45 4.46 -27.75
CA TYR A 7 1.15 4.16 -27.15
C TYR A 7 1.04 4.85 -25.79
N ALA A 8 -0.18 5.20 -25.36
CA ALA A 8 -0.40 5.86 -24.07
C ALA A 8 -1.71 5.44 -23.41
N ILE A 9 -1.68 5.10 -22.12
CA ILE A 9 -2.88 4.96 -21.29
C ILE A 9 -2.80 5.98 -20.15
N LEU A 10 -3.83 6.81 -20.04
CA LEU A 10 -3.98 7.82 -19.00
C LEU A 10 -5.20 7.45 -18.16
N VAL A 11 -5.00 7.24 -16.86
CA VAL A 11 -6.08 6.96 -15.90
C VAL A 11 -6.15 8.10 -14.89
N ALA A 12 -7.29 8.76 -14.82
CA ALA A 12 -7.52 9.88 -13.91
C ALA A 12 -8.86 9.76 -13.21
N ILE A 13 -8.85 9.83 -11.88
CA ILE A 13 -10.04 9.57 -11.08
C ILE A 13 -10.23 10.74 -10.11
N ASN A 14 -11.29 11.52 -10.36
CA ASN A 14 -11.75 12.60 -9.49
C ASN A 14 -12.79 12.08 -8.49
N ARG A 15 -13.71 11.21 -8.93
CA ARG A 15 -14.84 10.76 -8.11
C ARG A 15 -14.58 9.44 -7.42
N TYR A 16 -14.71 9.43 -6.09
CA TYR A 16 -14.59 8.26 -5.23
C TYR A 16 -15.77 8.24 -4.27
N PRO A 17 -16.82 7.47 -4.54
CA PRO A 17 -17.93 7.41 -3.59
C PRO A 17 -17.47 6.92 -2.20
N GLY A 18 -16.42 6.09 -2.12
CA GLY A 18 -15.90 5.50 -0.88
C GLY A 18 -14.81 6.31 -0.18
N LEU A 19 -14.33 7.41 -0.79
CA LEU A 19 -13.28 8.31 -0.27
C LEU A 19 -13.71 9.77 -0.50
N SER A 20 -12.85 10.75 -0.23
CA SER A 20 -13.13 12.13 -0.60
C SER A 20 -12.85 12.37 -2.09
N ASP A 21 -13.74 13.08 -2.79
CA ASP A 21 -13.52 13.46 -4.19
C ASP A 21 -12.31 14.40 -4.35
N LEU A 22 -11.71 14.38 -5.54
CA LEU A 22 -10.60 15.19 -6.00
C LEU A 22 -11.03 16.07 -7.19
N SER A 23 -10.28 17.13 -7.48
CA SER A 23 -10.62 18.07 -8.57
C SER A 23 -9.54 18.20 -9.65
N GLY A 24 -8.30 17.77 -9.38
CA GLY A 24 -7.15 17.91 -10.27
C GLY A 24 -6.90 16.79 -11.29
N PRO A 25 -7.03 15.48 -10.94
CA PRO A 25 -6.54 14.38 -11.77
C PRO A 25 -6.96 14.40 -13.23
N GLU A 26 -8.24 14.66 -13.50
CA GLU A 26 -8.74 14.67 -14.88
C GLU A 26 -8.19 15.85 -15.69
N ASN A 27 -7.96 17.01 -15.06
CA ASN A 27 -7.32 18.16 -15.71
C ASN A 27 -5.85 17.84 -16.04
N ASP A 28 -5.15 17.15 -15.14
CA ASP A 28 -3.76 16.73 -15.35
C ASP A 28 -3.63 15.74 -16.50
N ALA A 29 -4.51 14.73 -16.56
CA ALA A 29 -4.55 13.78 -17.68
C ALA A 29 -4.90 14.47 -19.00
N ASN A 30 -5.83 15.43 -19.00
CA ASN A 30 -6.18 16.19 -20.20
C ASN A 30 -5.00 17.04 -20.70
N GLU A 31 -4.23 17.67 -19.81
CA GLU A 31 -3.04 18.44 -20.19
C GLU A 31 -1.89 17.56 -20.69
N PHE A 32 -1.68 16.39 -20.07
CA PHE A 32 -0.71 15.43 -20.57
C PHE A 32 -1.11 14.86 -21.92
N PHE A 33 -2.40 14.59 -22.14
CA PHE A 33 -2.93 14.20 -23.44
C PHE A 33 -2.67 15.27 -24.51
N LYS A 34 -2.95 16.54 -24.22
CA LYS A 34 -2.65 17.66 -25.15
C LYS A 34 -1.17 17.66 -25.54
N TRP A 35 -0.28 17.48 -24.57
CA TRP A 35 1.16 17.40 -24.85
C TRP A 35 1.53 16.16 -25.69
N LEU A 36 0.94 14.99 -25.42
CA LEU A 36 1.21 13.75 -26.13
C LEU A 36 0.92 13.87 -27.63
N ILE A 37 -0.17 14.54 -28.01
CA ILE A 37 -0.57 14.71 -29.42
C ILE A 37 0.03 15.95 -30.09
N ASP A 38 0.62 16.87 -29.34
CA ASP A 38 1.20 18.11 -29.87
C ASP A 38 2.40 17.79 -30.79
N PRO A 39 2.43 18.29 -32.05
CA PRO A 39 3.56 18.12 -32.96
C PRO A 39 4.92 18.62 -32.44
N ALA A 40 4.90 19.62 -31.55
CA ALA A 40 6.07 20.16 -30.84
C ALA A 40 6.36 19.45 -29.51
N GLY A 41 5.42 18.63 -29.04
CA GLY A 41 5.50 17.78 -27.85
C GLY A 41 5.74 16.32 -28.20
N GLY A 42 4.85 15.44 -27.74
CA GLY A 42 4.94 14.00 -27.94
C GLY A 42 4.75 13.57 -29.41
N ASP A 43 4.01 14.35 -30.20
CA ASP A 43 3.63 14.10 -31.60
C ASP A 43 3.20 12.65 -31.84
N LEU A 44 2.38 12.15 -30.90
CA LEU A 44 1.73 10.86 -31.00
C LEU A 44 0.51 11.06 -31.92
N GLN A 45 0.70 10.71 -33.19
CA GLN A 45 -0.34 10.86 -34.20
C GLN A 45 -1.42 9.78 -33.99
N ASP A 46 -2.60 10.22 -33.58
CA ASP A 46 -3.85 9.47 -33.71
C ASP A 46 -4.72 10.18 -34.76
N PRO A 47 -4.60 9.83 -36.05
CA PRO A 47 -5.36 10.47 -37.12
C PRO A 47 -6.86 10.56 -36.80
N ALA A 48 -7.44 11.74 -37.03
CA ALA A 48 -8.88 11.92 -36.89
C ALA A 48 -9.64 10.90 -37.77
N GLY A 49 -10.55 10.13 -37.17
CA GLY A 49 -11.36 9.12 -37.86
C GLY A 49 -10.86 7.68 -37.77
N ILE A 50 -9.83 7.39 -36.98
CA ILE A 50 -9.41 6.01 -36.70
C ILE A 50 -10.46 5.30 -35.81
N PRO A 51 -10.86 4.06 -36.16
CA PRO A 51 -11.75 3.26 -35.32
C PRO A 51 -11.21 3.08 -33.89
N PRO A 52 -12.06 3.04 -32.85
CA PRO A 52 -11.63 2.90 -31.45
C PRO A 52 -10.63 1.78 -31.19
N GLU A 53 -10.72 0.67 -31.92
CA GLU A 53 -9.84 -0.49 -31.86
C GLU A 53 -8.41 -0.25 -32.36
N GLN A 54 -8.21 0.80 -33.15
CA GLN A 54 -6.91 1.19 -33.72
C GLN A 54 -6.29 2.42 -33.03
N ARG A 55 -7.00 3.02 -32.07
CA ARG A 55 -6.47 4.14 -31.26
C ARG A 55 -5.28 3.68 -30.44
N ARG A 56 -4.31 4.58 -30.32
CA ARG A 56 -3.05 4.35 -29.60
C ARG A 56 -2.97 5.12 -28.29
N VAL A 57 -3.95 6.00 -28.05
CA VAL A 57 -4.13 6.68 -26.78
C VAL A 57 -5.48 6.31 -26.20
N GLU A 58 -5.49 5.85 -24.96
CA GLU A 58 -6.69 5.64 -24.16
C GLU A 58 -6.65 6.60 -22.97
N ILE A 59 -7.74 7.34 -22.75
CA ILE A 59 -7.95 8.11 -21.53
C ILE A 59 -9.15 7.50 -20.81
N ILE A 60 -8.96 7.14 -19.54
CA ILE A 60 -9.98 6.57 -18.67
C ILE A 60 -10.22 7.58 -17.55
N ARG A 61 -11.39 8.22 -17.54
CA ARG A 61 -11.77 9.23 -16.53
C ARG A 61 -12.96 8.79 -15.72
N SER A 62 -12.99 9.15 -14.43
CA SER A 62 -14.20 8.95 -13.62
C SER A 62 -15.42 9.69 -14.20
N SER A 63 -15.21 10.84 -14.85
CA SER A 63 -16.25 11.62 -15.53
C SER A 63 -16.91 10.94 -16.72
N ASP A 64 -16.25 9.96 -17.34
CA ASP A 64 -16.79 9.23 -18.48
C ASP A 64 -17.87 8.20 -18.07
N TYR A 65 -18.07 7.99 -16.76
CA TYR A 65 -19.03 7.05 -16.19
C TYR A 65 -20.16 7.75 -15.44
N THR A 66 -21.27 7.04 -15.27
CA THR A 66 -22.41 7.51 -14.47
C THR A 66 -21.99 7.75 -13.02
N VAL A 67 -22.50 8.82 -12.43
CA VAL A 67 -22.31 9.09 -11.00
C VAL A 67 -23.11 8.09 -10.20
N VAL A 68 -22.45 7.38 -9.30
CA VAL A 68 -23.06 6.42 -8.38
C VAL A 68 -22.72 6.80 -6.95
N THR A 69 -23.60 6.46 -6.01
CA THR A 69 -23.32 6.64 -4.58
C THR A 69 -22.56 5.45 -4.02
N ASP A 70 -22.67 4.26 -4.61
CA ASP A 70 -22.00 3.05 -4.14
C ASP A 70 -20.58 2.85 -4.72
N PRO A 71 -19.53 2.61 -3.91
CA PRO A 71 -18.17 2.41 -4.39
C PRO A 71 -18.07 1.16 -5.24
N TYR A 72 -18.77 0.08 -4.91
CA TYR A 72 -18.64 -1.16 -5.70
C TYR A 72 -19.19 -1.01 -7.12
N GLU A 73 -20.10 -0.06 -7.36
CA GLU A 73 -20.60 0.33 -8.69
C GLU A 73 -19.76 1.43 -9.35
N ALA A 74 -18.82 2.04 -8.64
CA ALA A 74 -18.06 3.17 -9.13
C ALA A 74 -17.06 2.75 -10.21
N ASN A 75 -16.90 3.62 -11.19
CA ASN A 75 -15.96 3.45 -12.30
C ASN A 75 -15.05 4.70 -12.42
N PRO A 76 -13.80 4.54 -12.89
CA PRO A 76 -13.22 3.32 -13.45
C PRO A 76 -12.66 2.34 -12.42
N THR A 77 -12.57 1.07 -12.85
CA THR A 77 -12.00 -0.06 -12.09
C THR A 77 -10.67 -0.54 -12.71
N GLU A 78 -9.99 -1.48 -12.05
CA GLU A 78 -8.79 -2.13 -12.62
C GLU A 78 -9.11 -2.86 -13.93
N THR A 79 -10.32 -3.41 -14.07
CA THR A 79 -10.82 -4.08 -15.28
C THR A 79 -10.80 -3.15 -16.50
N HIS A 80 -11.18 -1.89 -16.33
CA HIS A 80 -11.14 -0.90 -17.41
C HIS A 80 -9.71 -0.67 -17.93
N PHE A 81 -8.75 -0.60 -17.01
CA PHE A 81 -7.32 -0.50 -17.35
C PHE A 81 -6.81 -1.77 -18.04
N LYS A 82 -7.14 -2.97 -17.52
CA LYS A 82 -6.81 -4.26 -18.15
C LYS A 82 -7.38 -4.38 -19.57
N LYS A 83 -8.62 -3.94 -19.77
CA LYS A 83 -9.30 -3.97 -21.08
C LYS A 83 -8.60 -3.07 -22.09
N ALA A 84 -8.18 -1.87 -21.68
CA ALA A 84 -7.38 -0.97 -22.52
C ALA A 84 -6.03 -1.60 -22.92
N LEU A 85 -5.32 -2.22 -21.97
CA LEU A 85 -4.08 -2.95 -22.27
C LEU A 85 -4.31 -4.13 -23.22
N ASN A 86 -5.26 -5.02 -22.91
CA ASN A 86 -5.51 -6.24 -23.68
C ASN A 86 -5.90 -5.96 -25.14
N ARG A 87 -6.54 -4.81 -25.41
CA ARG A 87 -6.86 -4.36 -26.77
C ARG A 87 -5.63 -4.31 -27.68
N TRP A 88 -4.46 -3.95 -27.14
CA TRP A 88 -3.22 -3.86 -27.91
C TRP A 88 -2.33 -5.07 -27.74
N LEU A 89 -2.30 -5.63 -26.53
CA LEU A 89 -1.37 -6.70 -26.15
C LEU A 89 -1.83 -8.08 -26.64
N LYS A 90 -3.12 -8.25 -26.92
CA LYS A 90 -3.68 -9.50 -27.45
C LYS A 90 -4.18 -9.35 -28.89
N ALA A 91 -4.09 -10.43 -29.65
CA ALA A 91 -4.76 -10.62 -30.94
C ALA A 91 -5.37 -12.02 -30.95
N ASP A 92 -6.67 -12.14 -31.25
CA ASP A 92 -7.39 -13.42 -31.26
C ASP A 92 -7.25 -14.24 -29.97
N GLY A 93 -7.20 -13.56 -28.82
CA GLY A 93 -7.03 -14.17 -27.50
C GLY A 93 -5.58 -14.46 -27.09
N GLU A 94 -4.64 -14.42 -28.04
CA GLU A 94 -3.22 -14.73 -27.83
C GLU A 94 -2.36 -13.48 -27.60
N TRP A 95 -1.28 -13.64 -26.83
CA TRP A 95 -0.35 -12.55 -26.54
C TRP A 95 0.54 -12.22 -27.74
N ARG A 96 0.67 -10.94 -28.08
CA ARG A 96 1.61 -10.48 -29.11
C ARG A 96 3.07 -10.57 -28.62
N ASP A 97 4.02 -10.67 -29.53
CA ASP A 97 5.45 -10.68 -29.16
C ASP A 97 5.97 -9.27 -28.87
N ARG A 98 5.86 -8.36 -29.84
CA ARG A 98 6.17 -6.94 -29.71
C ARG A 98 4.99 -6.12 -30.22
N VAL A 99 4.64 -5.05 -29.50
CA VAL A 99 3.48 -4.20 -29.76
C VAL A 99 3.92 -2.84 -30.28
N GLY A 100 4.91 -2.22 -29.66
CA GLY A 100 5.46 -0.96 -30.15
C GLY A 100 6.80 -0.56 -29.56
N GLU A 101 7.27 0.64 -29.89
CA GLU A 101 8.54 1.19 -29.39
C GLU A 101 8.36 1.70 -27.96
N ARG A 102 7.29 2.46 -27.68
CA ARG A 102 7.10 3.10 -26.37
C ARG A 102 5.68 3.02 -25.84
N LEU A 103 5.57 2.79 -24.53
CA LEU A 103 4.33 2.93 -23.78
C LEU A 103 4.44 4.04 -22.72
N TYR A 104 3.50 4.98 -22.73
CA TYR A 104 3.26 5.93 -21.65
C TYR A 104 2.14 5.42 -20.75
N LEU A 105 2.38 5.39 -19.45
CA LEU A 105 1.39 5.11 -18.41
C LEU A 105 1.33 6.34 -17.50
N PHE A 106 0.17 6.98 -17.45
CA PHE A 106 -0.08 8.13 -16.58
C PHE A 106 -1.24 7.82 -15.63
N PHE A 107 -1.01 7.98 -14.34
CA PHE A 107 -2.00 7.72 -13.29
C PHE A 107 -2.13 8.95 -12.40
N ALA A 108 -3.35 9.44 -12.18
CA ALA A 108 -3.62 10.56 -11.26
C ALA A 108 -4.85 10.29 -10.40
N GLY A 109 -4.76 10.58 -9.09
CA GLY A 109 -5.83 10.36 -8.13
C GLY A 109 -5.32 10.02 -6.72
N HIS A 110 -6.20 9.46 -5.88
CA HIS A 110 -5.79 8.92 -4.58
C HIS A 110 -4.87 7.72 -4.79
N GLY A 111 -3.82 7.63 -3.98
CA GLY A 111 -2.88 6.52 -4.07
C GLY A 111 -2.29 6.15 -2.73
N PHE A 112 -1.63 5.00 -2.71
CA PHE A 112 -0.94 4.49 -1.54
C PHE A 112 0.29 3.70 -1.94
N THR A 113 1.09 3.32 -0.95
CA THR A 113 2.19 2.36 -1.13
C THR A 113 2.26 1.37 0.02
N SER A 114 2.71 0.14 -0.25
CA SER A 114 2.75 -0.94 0.74
C SER A 114 4.18 -1.30 1.19
N GLY A 115 4.31 -1.77 2.44
CA GLY A 115 5.49 -2.52 2.90
C GLY A 115 6.82 -1.75 2.83
N ALA A 116 7.93 -2.50 2.67
CA ALA A 116 9.32 -2.02 2.68
C ALA A 116 9.88 -1.62 1.30
N LEU A 117 9.20 -1.94 0.20
CA LEU A 117 9.62 -1.66 -1.17
C LEU A 117 8.88 -0.42 -1.74
N GLU A 118 9.46 0.26 -2.73
CA GLU A 118 8.76 1.31 -3.48
C GLU A 118 7.74 0.64 -4.41
N ASP A 119 6.48 0.57 -3.98
CA ASP A 119 5.41 -0.08 -4.72
C ASP A 119 4.14 0.78 -4.67
N PRO A 120 4.07 1.84 -5.49
CA PRO A 120 2.92 2.74 -5.51
C PRO A 120 1.74 2.16 -6.32
N ALA A 121 0.54 2.41 -5.83
CA ALA A 121 -0.72 2.03 -6.45
C ALA A 121 -1.70 3.21 -6.49
N LEU A 122 -2.48 3.28 -7.58
CA LEU A 122 -3.60 4.21 -7.73
C LEU A 122 -4.86 3.52 -7.22
N PHE A 123 -5.62 4.15 -6.33
CA PHE A 123 -6.93 3.66 -5.97
C PHE A 123 -7.89 3.74 -7.15
N THR A 124 -8.69 2.69 -7.38
CA THR A 124 -9.80 2.78 -8.33
C THR A 124 -10.93 3.60 -7.72
N ALA A 125 -11.94 3.95 -8.52
CA ALA A 125 -13.12 4.65 -8.00
C ALA A 125 -13.88 3.84 -6.92
N GLN A 126 -13.64 2.51 -6.88
CA GLN A 126 -14.26 1.59 -5.93
C GLN A 126 -13.58 1.55 -4.56
N ALA A 127 -12.42 2.19 -4.43
CA ALA A 127 -11.69 2.18 -3.17
C ALA A 127 -12.49 2.82 -2.04
N GLN A 128 -12.33 2.27 -0.84
CA GLN A 128 -12.96 2.75 0.38
C GLN A 128 -12.13 2.38 1.62
N ASN A 129 -12.47 2.96 2.76
CA ASN A 129 -11.81 2.63 4.03
C ASN A 129 -12.03 1.17 4.41
N GLY A 130 -10.98 0.35 4.26
CA GLY A 130 -10.98 -1.09 4.56
C GLY A 130 -10.90 -1.97 3.32
N ASP A 131 -11.32 -1.48 2.15
CA ASP A 131 -11.20 -2.19 0.86
C ASP A 131 -10.43 -1.32 -0.14
N THR A 132 -9.19 -1.75 -0.38
CA THR A 132 -8.23 -1.02 -1.19
C THR A 132 -8.29 -1.44 -2.64
N ALA A 133 -9.43 -1.38 -3.32
CA ALA A 133 -9.49 -1.64 -4.76
C ALA A 133 -8.54 -0.68 -5.52
N HIS A 134 -7.60 -1.22 -6.29
CA HIS A 134 -6.50 -0.41 -6.84
C HIS A 134 -5.93 -0.95 -8.16
N ILE A 135 -5.19 -0.08 -8.85
CA ILE A 135 -4.31 -0.39 -9.97
C ILE A 135 -2.87 -0.33 -9.47
N ALA A 136 -2.20 -1.48 -9.44
CA ALA A 136 -0.79 -1.61 -9.06
C ALA A 136 0.14 -1.11 -10.19
N GLY A 137 0.15 0.20 -10.45
CA GLY A 137 0.79 0.82 -11.63
C GLY A 137 2.23 0.36 -11.88
N PHE A 138 3.06 0.32 -10.83
CA PHE A 138 4.45 -0.16 -10.94
C PHE A 138 4.54 -1.65 -11.29
N ARG A 139 3.71 -2.50 -10.69
CA ARG A 139 3.69 -3.95 -10.97
C ARG A 139 3.24 -4.24 -12.39
N TYR A 140 2.23 -3.53 -12.90
CA TYR A 140 1.83 -3.61 -14.30
C TYR A 140 2.96 -3.22 -15.25
N ALA A 141 3.57 -2.05 -15.03
CA ALA A 141 4.70 -1.61 -15.82
C ALA A 141 5.85 -2.63 -15.82
N SER A 142 6.15 -3.22 -14.66
CA SER A 142 7.16 -4.27 -14.50
C SER A 142 6.81 -5.56 -15.25
N LYS A 143 5.56 -6.04 -15.18
CA LYS A 143 5.11 -7.21 -15.95
C LYS A 143 5.18 -6.96 -17.46
N ILE A 144 4.77 -5.78 -17.94
CA ILE A 144 4.88 -5.38 -19.35
C ILE A 144 6.35 -5.36 -19.78
N ARG A 145 7.23 -4.79 -18.93
CA ARG A 145 8.68 -4.74 -19.14
C ARG A 145 9.30 -6.12 -19.26
N ASN A 146 8.94 -7.05 -18.38
CA ASN A 146 9.43 -8.43 -18.41
C ASN A 146 8.98 -9.18 -19.67
N SER A 147 7.76 -8.88 -20.14
CA SER A 147 7.17 -9.48 -21.33
C SER A 147 7.80 -8.97 -22.64
N GLY A 148 8.42 -7.78 -22.63
CA GLY A 148 9.06 -7.19 -23.80
C GLY A 148 8.08 -6.71 -24.88
N PHE A 149 6.84 -6.37 -24.51
CA PHE A 149 5.86 -5.84 -25.47
C PHE A 149 6.29 -4.49 -26.07
N PHE A 150 7.04 -3.69 -25.30
CA PHE A 150 7.56 -2.40 -25.70
C PHE A 150 9.07 -2.32 -25.45
N ASP A 151 9.77 -1.54 -26.26
CA ASP A 151 11.21 -1.29 -26.07
C ASP A 151 11.46 -0.27 -24.95
N GLU A 152 10.48 0.60 -24.69
CA GLU A 152 10.56 1.68 -23.72
C GLU A 152 9.23 1.86 -22.96
N ILE A 153 9.31 2.08 -21.65
CA ILE A 153 8.14 2.31 -20.79
C ILE A 153 8.39 3.58 -19.95
N VAL A 154 7.40 4.47 -19.97
CA VAL A 154 7.35 5.70 -19.16
C VAL A 154 6.18 5.60 -18.19
N LEU A 155 6.47 5.51 -16.89
CA LEU A 155 5.48 5.48 -15.82
C LEU A 155 5.45 6.82 -15.09
N ILE A 156 4.31 7.48 -15.04
CA ILE A 156 4.10 8.73 -14.32
C ILE A 156 2.91 8.51 -13.38
N MET A 157 3.09 8.73 -12.08
CA MET A 157 2.00 8.61 -11.11
C MET A 157 1.92 9.87 -10.24
N ASP A 158 0.89 10.68 -10.44
CA ASP A 158 0.55 11.79 -9.56
C ASP A 158 -0.51 11.35 -8.54
N CYS A 159 -0.03 10.62 -7.54
CA CYS A 159 -0.86 10.13 -6.45
C CYS A 159 -0.08 10.18 -5.14
N CYS A 160 -0.79 10.24 -4.01
CA CYS A 160 -0.17 10.10 -2.70
C CYS A 160 0.61 8.77 -2.63
N GLN A 161 1.74 8.78 -1.92
CA GLN A 161 2.41 7.55 -1.51
C GLN A 161 2.29 7.39 0.00
N ASP A 162 1.12 7.71 0.55
CA ASP A 162 0.86 7.49 1.96
C ASP A 162 1.06 5.99 2.25
N VAL A 163 1.83 5.71 3.30
CA VAL A 163 2.05 4.33 3.70
C VAL A 163 0.79 3.86 4.39
N LEU A 164 -0.14 3.28 3.63
CA LEU A 164 -1.15 2.40 4.18
C LEU A 164 -0.44 1.11 4.56
N LYS A 165 0.15 1.11 5.76
CA LYS A 165 1.13 0.12 6.26
C LYS A 165 0.67 -1.34 6.24
N ALA A 166 -0.55 -1.64 5.81
CA ALA A 166 -1.13 -2.95 5.97
C ALA A 166 -2.08 -3.41 4.85
N SER A 167 -2.29 -2.61 3.80
CA SER A 167 -2.80 -3.16 2.54
C SER A 167 -1.60 -3.48 1.67
N PRO A 168 -1.24 -4.76 1.47
CA PRO A 168 -0.28 -5.07 0.42
C PRO A 168 -0.84 -4.54 -0.89
N VAL A 169 0.01 -3.95 -1.72
CA VAL A 169 -0.35 -3.81 -3.13
C VAL A 169 -0.51 -5.24 -3.65
N SER A 170 -1.71 -5.55 -4.13
CA SER A 170 -2.02 -6.88 -4.64
C SER A 170 -1.27 -7.08 -5.94
N ASP A 171 -0.73 -8.27 -6.14
CA ASP A 171 -0.20 -8.62 -7.46
C ASP A 171 -1.34 -8.59 -8.48
N PRO A 172 -1.15 -7.98 -9.66
CA PRO A 172 -2.14 -8.03 -10.72
C PRO A 172 -2.50 -9.49 -11.03
N THR A 173 -3.80 -9.82 -11.02
CA THR A 173 -4.32 -11.10 -11.54
C THR A 173 -4.13 -11.23 -13.06
N TRP A 174 -3.67 -10.14 -13.69
CA TRP A 174 -3.21 -10.05 -15.07
C TRP A 174 -1.81 -10.66 -15.23
N ASN A 175 -1.72 -11.75 -16.02
CA ASN A 175 -0.52 -12.58 -16.16
C ASN A 175 -0.09 -12.71 -17.63
N PRO A 176 0.67 -11.74 -18.18
CA PRO A 176 1.33 -11.90 -19.47
C PRO A 176 2.50 -12.89 -19.38
N PRO A 177 3.03 -13.37 -20.52
CA PRO A 177 4.17 -14.27 -20.54
C PRO A 177 5.43 -13.60 -19.96
N ASP A 178 6.07 -14.24 -18.98
CA ASP A 178 7.37 -13.80 -18.49
C ASP A 178 8.48 -14.22 -19.44
N ARG A 179 8.89 -13.30 -20.33
CA ARG A 179 9.97 -13.50 -21.30
C ARG A 179 11.34 -13.06 -20.79
N GLN A 180 11.45 -12.65 -19.53
CA GLN A 180 12.68 -12.17 -18.90
C GLN A 180 13.40 -11.03 -19.67
N ARG A 181 12.64 -10.16 -20.34
CA ARG A 181 13.18 -9.07 -21.19
C ARG A 181 13.53 -7.78 -20.43
N SER A 182 13.45 -7.79 -19.10
CA SER A 182 13.56 -6.59 -18.26
C SER A 182 14.83 -5.77 -18.48
N SER A 183 15.97 -6.44 -18.74
CA SER A 183 17.26 -5.79 -19.00
C SER A 183 17.37 -5.14 -20.39
N GLN A 184 16.46 -5.49 -21.31
CA GLN A 184 16.46 -5.01 -22.70
C GLN A 184 15.48 -3.86 -22.92
N VAL A 185 14.50 -3.70 -22.01
CA VAL A 185 13.49 -2.63 -22.06
C VAL A 185 13.94 -1.45 -21.20
N LYS A 186 13.97 -0.25 -21.79
CA LYS A 186 14.26 0.99 -21.06
C LYS A 186 13.06 1.38 -20.21
N PHE A 187 13.30 1.79 -18.97
CA PHE A 187 12.23 2.12 -18.04
C PHE A 187 12.53 3.42 -17.30
N MET A 188 11.52 4.28 -17.20
CA MET A 188 11.51 5.47 -16.35
C MET A 188 10.23 5.50 -15.54
N GLN A 189 10.37 5.94 -14.30
CA GLN A 189 9.27 6.23 -13.42
C GLN A 189 9.46 7.60 -12.75
N ALA A 190 8.36 8.32 -12.59
CA ALA A 190 8.29 9.56 -11.83
C ALA A 190 7.02 9.56 -10.97
N TYR A 191 7.14 9.99 -9.72
CA TYR A 191 6.05 9.96 -8.75
C TYR A 191 5.81 11.33 -8.12
N GLY A 192 4.55 11.69 -7.89
CA GLY A 192 4.17 13.00 -7.34
C GLY A 192 4.58 13.26 -5.90
N ALA A 193 4.82 12.20 -5.14
CA ALA A 193 5.35 12.27 -3.79
C ALA A 193 6.33 11.10 -3.54
N PRO A 194 7.36 11.29 -2.71
CA PRO A 194 8.16 10.17 -2.22
C PRO A 194 7.35 9.35 -1.22
N ARG A 195 7.79 8.13 -0.99
CA ARG A 195 7.16 7.21 -0.05
C ARG A 195 6.87 7.84 1.32
N GLY A 196 5.67 7.58 1.82
CA GLY A 196 5.13 8.08 3.09
C GLY A 196 4.77 9.56 3.10
N ARG A 197 4.59 10.16 1.93
CA ARG A 197 4.14 11.54 1.78
C ARG A 197 2.90 11.62 0.89
N LYS A 198 2.09 12.64 1.17
CA LYS A 198 0.94 13.04 0.38
C LYS A 198 1.36 13.79 -0.88
N ALA A 199 0.62 13.60 -1.97
CA ALA A 199 0.58 14.51 -3.12
C ALA A 199 -0.59 15.49 -2.93
N PHE A 200 -0.54 16.65 -3.59
CA PHE A 200 -1.47 17.76 -3.34
C PHE A 200 -1.92 18.41 -4.65
N GLU A 201 -3.01 19.17 -4.57
CA GLU A 201 -3.61 19.91 -5.69
C GLU A 201 -3.59 21.43 -5.44
N ILE A 202 -3.50 22.21 -6.51
CA ILE A 202 -3.54 23.68 -6.50
C ILE A 202 -4.45 24.21 -7.59
N ALA A 203 -5.25 25.21 -7.26
CA ALA A 203 -5.99 26.00 -8.25
C ALA A 203 -5.04 26.98 -8.96
N ASN A 204 -5.06 26.99 -10.29
CA ASN A 204 -4.35 27.99 -11.09
C ASN A 204 -5.09 29.35 -11.04
N ALA A 205 -4.54 30.36 -11.73
CA ALA A 205 -5.12 31.70 -11.76
C ALA A 205 -6.52 31.76 -12.44
N SER A 206 -6.87 30.78 -13.29
CA SER A 206 -8.21 30.64 -13.89
C SER A 206 -9.19 29.86 -13.00
N GLY A 207 -8.74 29.35 -11.85
CA GLY A 207 -9.55 28.54 -10.93
C GLY A 207 -9.61 27.05 -11.27
N GLU A 208 -8.91 26.60 -12.31
CA GLU A 208 -8.79 25.17 -12.62
C GLU A 208 -7.77 24.51 -11.69
N VAL A 209 -8.15 23.38 -11.12
CA VAL A 209 -7.32 22.64 -10.15
C VAL A 209 -6.43 21.65 -10.89
N HIS A 210 -5.16 21.59 -10.48
CA HIS A 210 -4.14 20.67 -11.00
C HIS A 210 -3.28 20.10 -9.87
N GLY A 211 -2.75 18.89 -10.04
CA GLY A 211 -1.72 18.35 -9.16
C GLY A 211 -0.45 19.20 -9.20
N TYR A 212 0.17 19.46 -8.04
CA TYR A 212 1.43 20.20 -7.98
C TYR A 212 2.51 19.54 -8.85
N PHE A 213 2.60 18.22 -8.79
CA PHE A 213 3.58 17.45 -9.56
C PHE A 213 3.27 17.52 -11.06
N SER A 214 2.06 17.18 -11.48
CA SER A 214 1.69 17.18 -12.90
C SER A 214 1.89 18.53 -13.56
N ALA A 215 1.48 19.63 -12.91
CA ALA A 215 1.67 20.98 -13.42
C ALA A 215 3.17 21.31 -13.64
N VAL A 216 4.02 21.02 -12.66
CA VAL A 216 5.47 21.28 -12.77
C VAL A 216 6.14 20.33 -13.75
N PHE A 217 5.73 19.06 -13.79
CA PHE A 217 6.24 18.07 -14.72
C PHE A 217 5.96 18.47 -16.17
N LEU A 218 4.72 18.84 -16.49
CA LEU A 218 4.34 19.28 -17.84
C LEU A 218 5.11 20.54 -18.26
N ASP A 219 5.31 21.49 -17.35
CA ASP A 219 6.13 22.67 -17.64
C ASP A 219 7.60 22.32 -17.81
N ALA A 220 8.14 21.38 -17.04
CA ALA A 220 9.49 20.89 -17.21
C ALA A 220 9.66 20.18 -18.56
N VAL A 221 8.71 19.35 -18.96
CA VAL A 221 8.71 18.68 -20.27
C VAL A 221 8.71 19.71 -21.40
N LYS A 222 7.88 20.75 -21.32
CA LYS A 222 7.79 21.82 -22.33
C LYS A 222 9.07 22.68 -22.40
N ASN A 223 9.70 22.95 -21.25
CA ASN A 223 10.77 23.96 -21.13
C ASN A 223 12.19 23.39 -20.94
N ALA A 224 12.36 22.07 -20.79
CA ALA A 224 13.68 21.46 -20.64
C ALA A 224 14.58 21.76 -21.85
N LEU A 225 15.88 21.87 -21.60
CA LEU A 225 16.85 22.14 -22.67
C LEU A 225 16.97 20.93 -23.60
N ALA A 226 16.85 21.18 -24.90
CA ALA A 226 17.12 20.19 -25.92
C ALA A 226 18.63 20.19 -26.27
N ASP A 227 19.16 19.03 -26.65
CA ASP A 227 20.52 18.91 -27.18
C ASP A 227 20.64 19.47 -28.62
N SER A 228 21.84 19.40 -29.21
CA SER A 228 22.10 19.88 -30.57
C SER A 228 21.32 19.15 -31.67
N ASN A 229 20.70 18.01 -31.37
CA ASN A 229 19.84 17.25 -32.27
C ASN A 229 18.34 17.50 -32.01
N ASN A 230 18.03 18.49 -31.16
CA ASN A 230 16.70 18.79 -30.61
C ASN A 230 16.13 17.67 -29.72
N ASN A 231 16.96 16.78 -29.19
CA ASN A 231 16.49 15.75 -28.26
C ASN A 231 16.42 16.32 -26.84
N VAL A 232 15.27 16.15 -26.20
CA VAL A 232 15.11 16.41 -24.77
C VAL A 232 15.27 15.08 -24.05
N SER A 233 16.32 14.96 -23.23
CA SER A 233 16.53 13.77 -22.40
C SER A 233 15.67 13.86 -21.14
N ALA A 234 15.31 12.72 -20.52
CA ALA A 234 14.57 12.84 -19.26
C ALA A 234 15.41 13.37 -18.10
N ARG A 235 16.74 13.30 -18.20
CA ARG A 235 17.61 14.00 -17.25
C ARG A 235 17.44 15.52 -17.36
N ALA A 236 17.32 16.05 -18.58
CA ALA A 236 17.04 17.47 -18.78
C ALA A 236 15.65 17.86 -18.24
N ILE A 237 14.68 16.96 -18.32
CA ILE A 237 13.35 17.16 -17.72
C ILE A 237 13.43 17.13 -16.20
N GLU A 238 14.11 16.15 -15.61
CA GLU A 238 14.34 16.07 -14.17
C GLU A 238 15.04 17.33 -13.65
N ASP A 239 16.12 17.76 -14.30
CA ASP A 239 16.86 18.96 -13.89
C ASP A 239 15.96 20.22 -13.97
N LYS A 240 15.18 20.38 -15.05
CA LYS A 240 14.23 21.51 -15.18
C LYS A 240 13.08 21.43 -14.19
N PHE A 241 12.62 20.22 -13.87
CA PHE A 241 11.61 19.99 -12.85
C PHE A 241 12.12 20.44 -11.47
N CYS A 242 13.35 20.07 -11.09
CA CYS A 242 13.97 20.48 -9.82
C CYS A 242 14.01 22.02 -9.69
N GLU A 243 14.44 22.69 -10.76
CA GLU A 243 14.49 24.16 -10.84
C GLU A 243 13.09 24.77 -10.63
N LEU A 244 12.09 24.34 -11.39
CA LEU A 244 10.73 24.85 -11.29
C LEU A 244 10.07 24.54 -9.93
N TRP A 245 10.35 23.37 -9.34
CA TRP A 245 9.84 22.98 -8.02
C TRP A 245 10.39 23.87 -6.91
N GLU A 246 11.66 24.27 -7.01
CA GLU A 246 12.30 25.21 -6.09
C GLU A 246 11.83 26.66 -6.32
N GLU A 247 11.76 27.11 -7.58
CA GLU A 247 11.32 28.45 -7.96
C GLU A 247 9.88 28.76 -7.49
N ARG A 248 8.98 27.78 -7.58
CA ARG A 248 7.60 27.89 -7.08
C ARG A 248 7.49 27.79 -5.56
N GLY A 249 8.60 27.57 -4.85
CA GLY A 249 8.64 27.43 -3.40
C GLY A 249 8.07 26.11 -2.86
N TYR A 250 7.77 25.14 -3.73
CA TYR A 250 7.12 23.90 -3.33
C TYR A 250 8.03 23.01 -2.49
N PHE A 251 9.36 23.07 -2.69
CA PHE A 251 10.28 22.38 -1.78
C PHE A 251 10.12 22.86 -0.32
N LYS A 252 9.92 24.16 -0.10
CA LYS A 252 9.73 24.73 1.24
C LYS A 252 8.35 24.41 1.81
N LEU A 253 7.32 24.42 0.97
CA LEU A 253 5.94 24.14 1.37
C LEU A 253 5.76 22.66 1.74
N MET A 254 6.28 21.75 0.91
CA MET A 254 6.04 20.31 1.03
C MET A 254 7.09 19.60 1.87
N GLY A 255 8.30 20.17 1.98
CA GLY A 255 9.43 19.58 2.69
C GLY A 255 10.06 18.37 1.97
N TYR A 256 9.72 18.15 0.70
CA TYR A 256 10.27 17.08 -0.13
C TYR A 256 10.36 17.48 -1.61
N GLN A 257 11.09 16.66 -2.38
CA GLN A 257 11.13 16.72 -3.83
C GLN A 257 10.57 15.40 -4.41
N PRO A 258 9.67 15.47 -5.40
CA PRO A 258 9.16 14.30 -6.12
C PRO A 258 10.27 13.43 -6.73
N PRO A 259 10.24 12.09 -6.57
CA PRO A 259 11.30 11.21 -7.04
C PRO A 259 11.19 10.90 -8.54
N PHE A 260 12.34 10.83 -9.19
CA PHE A 260 12.53 10.35 -10.56
C PHE A 260 13.53 9.19 -10.55
N SER A 261 13.27 8.16 -11.34
CA SER A 261 14.26 7.10 -11.58
C SER A 261 14.15 6.52 -12.99
N GLY A 262 15.27 6.07 -13.54
CA GLY A 262 15.30 5.48 -14.87
C GLY A 262 16.64 4.88 -15.25
N THR A 263 16.64 4.02 -16.27
CA THR A 263 17.84 3.32 -16.74
C THR A 263 18.51 4.07 -17.91
N GLY A 264 19.73 4.57 -17.69
CA GLY A 264 20.65 5.01 -18.76
C GLY A 264 20.41 6.41 -19.35
N LYS A 265 21.19 6.75 -20.38
CA LYS A 265 21.00 7.96 -21.20
C LYS A 265 19.90 7.70 -22.24
N TRP A 266 18.77 8.37 -22.10
CA TRP A 266 17.59 8.13 -22.93
C TRP A 266 16.91 9.45 -23.31
N THR A 267 16.42 9.50 -24.55
CA THR A 267 15.72 10.65 -25.13
C THR A 267 14.23 10.55 -24.79
N PHE A 268 13.70 11.50 -24.04
CA PHE A 268 12.28 11.53 -23.69
C PHE A 268 11.43 11.98 -24.87
N TYR A 269 11.83 12.99 -25.61
CA TYR A 269 11.20 13.34 -26.89
C TYR A 269 12.14 14.19 -27.74
N ARG A 270 11.78 14.44 -28.99
CA ARG A 270 12.50 15.38 -29.86
C ARG A 270 11.64 16.61 -30.07
N ARG A 271 12.14 17.82 -29.81
CA ARG A 271 11.38 19.04 -30.02
C ARG A 271 11.39 19.40 -31.50
N ASN A 272 10.21 19.47 -32.13
CA ASN A 272 10.10 20.05 -33.48
C ASN A 272 10.11 21.57 -33.34
N ILE A 273 11.11 22.22 -33.94
CA ILE A 273 11.08 23.66 -34.16
C ILE A 273 10.30 23.84 -35.46
N MET A 274 9.05 24.32 -35.40
CA MET A 274 8.43 24.85 -36.60
C MET A 274 9.26 26.06 -37.06
N PRO A 275 9.67 26.16 -38.34
CA PRO A 275 10.29 27.37 -38.82
C PRO A 275 9.26 28.50 -38.70
N ILE A 276 9.54 29.47 -37.82
CA ILE A 276 8.80 30.73 -37.77
C ILE A 276 9.02 31.41 -39.13
N PRO A 277 7.98 31.71 -39.92
CA PRO A 277 8.15 32.54 -41.10
C PRO A 277 8.47 33.95 -40.61
N VAL A 278 9.75 34.31 -40.62
CA VAL A 278 10.16 35.70 -40.46
C VAL A 278 9.86 36.41 -41.77
N THR A 279 8.72 37.08 -41.84
CA THR A 279 8.47 38.07 -42.89
C THR A 279 9.33 39.28 -42.58
N VAL A 280 10.45 39.43 -43.28
CA VAL A 280 11.23 40.68 -43.24
C VAL A 280 10.51 41.69 -44.13
N GLU A 281 9.75 42.59 -43.53
CA GLU A 281 9.35 43.82 -44.22
C GLU A 281 10.58 44.73 -44.31
N CYS A 282 11.17 44.81 -45.50
CA CYS A 282 12.16 45.82 -45.83
C CYS A 282 11.43 47.15 -46.05
N THR A 283 11.42 48.02 -45.05
CA THR A 283 11.08 49.43 -45.25
C THR A 283 12.35 50.25 -45.50
N ASP A 284 12.28 51.01 -46.59
CA ASP A 284 13.10 52.16 -46.97
C ASP A 284 14.57 51.93 -47.33
N VAL A 285 14.74 51.54 -48.60
CA VAL A 285 15.93 51.84 -49.39
C VAL A 285 15.94 53.34 -49.70
N VAL A 286 16.90 54.08 -49.13
CA VAL A 286 17.32 55.37 -49.69
C VAL A 286 18.41 55.09 -50.72
N PRO A 287 18.21 55.43 -52.01
CA PRO A 287 19.23 55.26 -53.03
C PRO A 287 20.28 56.38 -52.95
N ASP A 288 21.47 56.09 -53.46
CA ASP A 288 22.62 56.98 -53.63
C ASP A 288 23.59 57.13 -52.44
N LYS A 289 24.52 56.18 -52.37
CA LYS A 289 25.95 56.46 -52.52
C LYS A 289 26.74 55.16 -52.75
N LEU A 290 27.26 55.02 -53.97
CA LEU A 290 28.39 54.13 -54.27
C LEU A 290 29.54 54.48 -53.32
N LEU A 291 30.02 53.50 -52.55
CA LEU A 291 31.37 53.51 -51.99
C LEU A 291 31.93 52.09 -51.97
N ASP A 292 33.19 52.03 -52.38
CA ASP A 292 33.97 50.89 -52.84
C ASP A 292 34.13 49.73 -51.83
N MET A 293 34.20 48.53 -52.39
CA MET A 293 34.37 47.24 -51.69
C MET A 293 35.81 46.92 -51.27
N ASP A 294 36.70 47.92 -51.19
CA ASP A 294 38.13 47.70 -50.88
C ASP A 294 38.62 48.35 -49.57
N GLU A 295 37.77 49.06 -48.82
CA GLU A 295 38.19 49.79 -47.60
C GLU A 295 37.69 49.20 -46.26
N LEU A 296 37.22 47.94 -46.24
CA LEU A 296 36.73 47.28 -45.02
C LEU A 296 37.66 46.16 -44.50
N MET A 297 38.87 46.05 -45.03
CA MET A 297 39.86 45.03 -44.63
C MET A 297 41.03 45.55 -43.77
N THR A 298 41.04 46.82 -43.38
CA THR A 298 42.12 47.35 -42.52
C THR A 298 41.64 48.36 -41.50
N GLY A 299 41.55 47.89 -40.24
CA GLY A 299 41.83 48.69 -39.06
C GLY A 299 40.70 49.56 -38.53
N MET A 300 40.08 49.13 -37.43
CA MET A 300 39.88 50.01 -36.27
C MET A 300 39.53 49.23 -35.01
N THR A 301 40.49 49.25 -34.09
CA THR A 301 40.29 49.25 -32.65
C THR A 301 39.43 50.45 -32.21
N SER A 302 38.68 50.26 -31.12
CA SER A 302 37.95 51.26 -30.32
C SER A 302 36.45 51.45 -30.62
N SER A 303 35.65 50.86 -29.74
CA SER A 303 34.54 51.48 -29.00
C SER A 303 33.77 52.63 -29.67
N LYS A 304 32.55 52.32 -30.13
CA LYS A 304 31.40 53.21 -30.03
C LYS A 304 30.15 52.40 -29.68
N LEU A 305 29.68 52.60 -28.45
CA LEU A 305 28.33 52.25 -28.03
C LEU A 305 27.33 52.99 -28.93
N ILE A 306 26.45 52.25 -29.58
CA ILE A 306 25.15 52.76 -30.00
C ILE A 306 24.13 51.92 -29.24
N SER A 307 23.52 52.54 -28.25
CA SER A 307 22.37 52.02 -27.51
C SER A 307 21.15 52.03 -28.42
N LEU A 308 20.61 50.87 -28.74
CA LEU A 308 19.23 50.71 -29.20
C LEU A 308 18.44 50.10 -28.04
N SER A 309 17.60 50.95 -27.45
CA SER A 309 16.63 50.62 -26.41
C SER A 309 15.51 49.78 -27.01
N LEU A 310 15.40 48.52 -26.60
CA LEU A 310 14.16 47.76 -26.69
C LEU A 310 13.50 47.82 -25.31
N GLU A 311 12.35 48.47 -25.24
CA GLU A 311 11.46 48.41 -24.08
C GLU A 311 11.01 46.97 -23.87
N SER A 312 10.97 46.60 -22.59
CA SER A 312 10.76 45.26 -22.01
C SER A 312 9.55 44.53 -22.58
N THR A 313 9.63 43.21 -22.79
CA THR A 313 9.07 42.25 -21.80
C THR A 313 9.96 41.00 -21.61
N GLY A 314 10.86 41.07 -20.62
CA GLY A 314 11.02 40.02 -19.60
C GLY A 314 11.67 38.66 -19.93
N VAL A 315 12.97 38.64 -20.27
CA VAL A 315 13.86 37.47 -20.02
C VAL A 315 15.17 38.00 -19.40
N PRO A 316 15.75 37.39 -18.34
CA PRO A 316 17.02 37.85 -17.78
C PRO A 316 18.19 37.43 -18.68
N SER A 317 18.98 38.42 -19.10
CA SER A 317 20.21 38.25 -19.87
C SER A 317 21.38 37.82 -18.98
N ARG A 318 22.05 36.70 -19.32
CA ARG A 318 23.39 36.38 -18.80
C ARG A 318 24.46 36.69 -19.87
N VAL A 319 25.40 37.54 -19.46
CA VAL A 319 26.61 37.94 -20.17
C VAL A 319 27.54 36.73 -20.34
N PHE A 320 27.96 36.44 -21.58
CA PHE A 320 29.05 35.50 -21.87
C PHE A 320 30.37 36.26 -21.97
N SER A 321 31.37 35.90 -21.15
CA SER A 321 32.76 36.33 -21.33
C SER A 321 33.50 35.35 -22.25
N LEU A 322 33.85 35.77 -23.46
CA LEU A 322 34.77 35.04 -24.34
C LEU A 322 36.15 35.71 -24.28
N SER A 323 37.14 35.03 -23.70
CA SER A 323 38.55 35.42 -23.84
C SER A 323 39.12 34.81 -25.14
N LYS A 324 39.72 35.65 -25.98
CA LYS A 324 40.50 35.23 -27.16
C LYS A 324 41.99 35.31 -26.83
N SER A 325 42.76 34.32 -27.28
CA SER A 325 44.20 34.45 -27.50
C SER A 325 44.57 33.72 -28.79
N PRO A 326 45.31 34.34 -29.74
CA PRO A 326 45.65 33.73 -31.02
C PRO A 326 47.10 33.21 -31.03
N LYS A 327 47.38 32.05 -31.65
CA LYS A 327 48.72 31.75 -32.18
C LYS A 327 48.65 30.93 -33.47
N LYS A 328 49.30 31.45 -34.52
CA LYS A 328 49.67 30.74 -35.76
C LYS A 328 51.18 30.47 -35.76
N LEU A 329 51.52 29.27 -36.24
CA LEU A 329 52.74 28.66 -36.77
C LEU A 329 54.11 29.39 -36.78
N GLY A 330 55.15 28.60 -36.46
CA GLY A 330 56.53 28.72 -36.98
C GLY A 330 57.37 27.46 -36.67
N ILE A 331 57.81 26.73 -37.70
CA ILE A 331 58.82 25.64 -37.73
C ILE A 331 59.91 26.18 -38.70
N PRO A 332 61.25 26.08 -38.48
CA PRO A 332 61.99 24.80 -38.53
C PRO A 332 63.32 24.64 -37.74
N GLY A 333 63.67 23.36 -37.49
CA GLY A 333 65.04 22.85 -37.66
C GLY A 333 65.79 22.38 -36.40
N ILE A 334 65.89 21.05 -36.20
CA ILE A 334 67.12 20.23 -36.24
C ILE A 334 66.83 18.86 -35.59
N ASN A 335 67.05 17.80 -36.38
CA ASN A 335 67.17 16.39 -35.98
C ASN A 335 68.68 16.09 -35.83
N PRO A 336 69.15 15.12 -35.01
CA PRO A 336 68.85 13.72 -35.27
C PRO A 336 68.62 12.86 -34.01
N GLY A 337 68.05 11.68 -34.24
CA GLY A 337 67.60 10.79 -33.18
C GLY A 337 68.68 9.95 -32.52
N VAL A 338 68.25 9.28 -31.44
CA VAL A 338 68.74 7.97 -31.05
C VAL A 338 67.53 7.12 -30.67
N ASP A 339 67.44 6.00 -31.36
CA ASP A 339 66.46 4.95 -31.25
C ASP A 339 66.77 4.00 -30.07
N ARG A 340 65.73 3.31 -29.60
CA ARG A 340 65.68 2.12 -28.70
C ARG A 340 65.72 2.34 -27.18
N LEU A 341 64.59 2.06 -26.51
CA LEU A 341 64.36 0.75 -25.88
C LEU A 341 62.90 0.57 -25.44
N ILE A 342 62.38 -0.61 -25.80
CA ILE A 342 61.05 -1.16 -25.50
C ILE A 342 60.96 -1.52 -24.00
N GLY A 343 59.83 -1.23 -23.35
CA GLY A 343 59.61 -1.71 -21.99
C GLY A 343 58.27 -1.33 -21.35
N LYS A 344 57.22 -2.08 -21.71
CA LYS A 344 56.01 -2.44 -20.94
C LYS A 344 55.22 -1.37 -20.16
N ALA A 345 53.93 -1.34 -20.49
CA ALA A 345 52.85 -0.72 -19.74
C ALA A 345 52.91 -1.00 -18.22
N VAL A 346 52.87 0.09 -17.44
CA VAL A 346 52.43 0.09 -16.06
C VAL A 346 51.16 0.92 -16.03
N GLU A 347 50.05 0.27 -15.72
CA GLU A 347 48.75 0.91 -15.49
C GLU A 347 48.88 2.03 -14.45
N PRO A 348 48.20 3.17 -14.62
CA PRO A 348 48.04 4.10 -13.52
C PRO A 348 47.09 3.46 -12.51
N HIS A 349 47.66 2.84 -11.48
CA HIS A 349 46.94 2.42 -10.29
C HIS A 349 46.09 3.59 -9.78
N SER A 350 44.78 3.42 -9.87
CA SER A 350 43.82 4.19 -9.10
C SER A 350 44.15 4.02 -7.62
N ARG A 351 44.68 5.08 -6.99
CA ARG A 351 44.52 5.25 -5.55
C ARG A 351 43.04 5.48 -5.27
N GLU A 352 42.27 4.40 -5.23
CA GLU A 352 41.14 4.34 -4.31
C GLU A 352 41.76 4.38 -2.91
N ASP A 353 41.62 5.52 -2.24
CA ASP A 353 41.86 5.60 -0.82
C ASP A 353 41.07 4.47 -0.15
N ARG A 354 41.78 3.50 0.43
CA ARG A 354 41.22 2.52 1.37
C ARG A 354 40.76 3.29 2.61
N LEU A 355 39.63 3.99 2.52
CA LEU A 355 38.95 4.57 3.67
C LEU A 355 38.59 3.41 4.60
N VAL A 356 39.18 3.42 5.79
CA VAL A 356 38.92 2.43 6.83
C VAL A 356 37.45 2.55 7.22
N LYS A 357 36.63 1.56 6.85
CA LYS A 357 35.24 1.50 7.28
C LYS A 357 35.18 1.15 8.76
N ILE A 358 34.38 1.91 9.52
CA ILE A 358 34.19 1.74 10.96
C ILE A 358 32.92 0.93 11.18
N THR A 359 33.02 -0.14 11.96
CA THR A 359 31.85 -0.94 12.33
C THR A 359 30.97 -0.15 13.29
N VAL A 360 29.67 -0.09 13.00
CA VAL A 360 28.63 0.48 13.85
C VAL A 360 27.61 -0.60 14.15
N GLU A 361 27.25 -0.70 15.42
CA GLU A 361 26.27 -1.64 15.97
C GLU A 361 25.16 -0.82 16.62
N LEU A 362 23.95 -0.92 16.11
CA LEU A 362 22.78 -0.27 16.68
C LEU A 362 21.89 -1.33 17.30
N HIS A 363 21.52 -1.12 18.57
CA HIS A 363 20.71 -2.05 19.34
C HIS A 363 19.42 -1.38 19.76
N SER A 364 18.31 -2.04 19.46
CA SER A 364 17.02 -1.76 20.06
C SER A 364 16.93 -2.35 21.46
N ARG A 365 16.14 -1.69 22.31
CA ARG A 365 15.74 -2.22 23.63
C ARG A 365 14.37 -2.88 23.60
N ASP A 366 13.61 -2.67 22.52
CA ASP A 366 12.20 -3.01 22.40
C ASP A 366 12.02 -3.92 21.17
N PRO A 367 11.30 -5.05 21.27
CA PRO A 367 11.04 -5.89 20.11
C PRO A 367 10.29 -5.13 19.00
N GLY A 368 10.55 -5.50 17.74
CA GLY A 368 9.84 -4.96 16.58
C GLY A 368 10.24 -3.56 16.12
N VAL A 369 11.21 -2.91 16.77
CA VAL A 369 11.70 -1.58 16.37
C VAL A 369 12.47 -1.65 15.06
N ARG A 370 12.11 -0.77 14.12
CA ARG A 370 12.84 -0.57 12.87
C ARG A 370 13.98 0.43 13.06
N ILE A 371 15.19 0.02 12.72
CA ILE A 371 16.40 0.83 12.81
C ILE A 371 16.88 1.17 11.41
N SER A 372 16.93 2.46 11.08
CA SER A 372 17.44 2.96 9.81
C SER A 372 18.69 3.83 10.06
N VAL A 373 19.76 3.62 9.29
CA VAL A 373 20.94 4.49 9.29
C VAL A 373 20.91 5.35 8.04
N ILE A 374 20.95 6.66 8.25
CA ILE A 374 20.81 7.68 7.20
C ILE A 374 22.07 8.54 7.18
N ASP A 375 22.62 8.83 6.00
CA ASP A 375 23.79 9.71 5.87
C ASP A 375 23.45 11.22 5.92
N ALA A 376 24.48 12.06 5.84
CA ALA A 376 24.33 13.52 5.85
C ALA A 376 23.51 14.07 4.66
N GLN A 377 23.42 13.31 3.56
CA GLN A 377 22.64 13.64 2.37
C GLN A 377 21.19 13.13 2.48
N LYS A 378 20.77 12.65 3.65
CA LYS A 378 19.47 12.03 3.92
C LYS A 378 19.24 10.74 3.13
N LYS A 379 20.28 10.10 2.61
CA LYS A 379 20.18 8.82 1.92
C LYS A 379 20.18 7.69 2.94
N LEU A 380 19.23 6.75 2.78
CA LEU A 380 19.19 5.52 3.55
C LEU A 380 20.41 4.65 3.19
N ILE A 381 21.19 4.26 4.20
CA ILE A 381 22.37 3.40 4.04
C ILE A 381 22.02 1.94 4.33
N VAL A 382 21.33 1.70 5.43
CA VAL A 382 20.88 0.38 5.86
C VAL A 382 19.63 0.53 6.71
N GLU A 383 18.76 -0.46 6.65
CA GLU A 383 17.59 -0.60 7.51
C GLU A 383 17.48 -2.06 7.92
N ASP A 384 17.23 -2.31 9.20
CA ASP A 384 16.94 -3.65 9.74
C ASP A 384 16.06 -3.54 11.00
N LEU A 385 15.56 -4.65 11.53
CA LEU A 385 14.80 -4.68 12.79
C LEU A 385 15.69 -5.04 13.97
N GLU A 386 15.48 -4.36 15.10
CA GLU A 386 16.08 -4.59 16.42
C GLU A 386 17.62 -4.47 16.51
N TYR A 387 18.35 -4.82 15.47
CA TYR A 387 19.79 -4.83 15.41
C TYR A 387 20.30 -4.50 14.02
N VAL A 388 21.22 -3.54 13.93
CA VAL A 388 21.94 -3.21 12.70
C VAL A 388 23.43 -3.28 12.96
N LYS A 389 24.15 -4.13 12.21
CA LYS A 389 25.61 -4.14 12.14
C LYS A 389 26.06 -3.76 10.74
N THR A 390 26.74 -2.62 10.62
CA THR A 390 27.19 -2.12 9.31
C THR A 390 28.55 -1.44 9.39
N ALA A 391 29.27 -1.43 8.27
CA ALA A 391 30.58 -0.81 8.16
C ALA A 391 30.44 0.51 7.38
N LEU A 392 30.63 1.64 8.07
CA LEU A 392 30.39 2.99 7.55
C LEU A 392 31.70 3.75 7.38
N SER A 393 31.77 4.58 6.34
CA SER A 393 32.89 5.50 6.16
C SER A 393 32.86 6.61 7.22
N PRO A 394 33.99 7.30 7.50
CA PRO A 394 33.99 8.52 8.31
C PRO A 394 33.00 9.55 7.74
N GLY A 395 32.17 10.13 8.62
CA GLY A 395 31.03 10.95 8.19
C GLY A 395 30.04 11.26 9.30
N GLN A 396 28.99 12.01 8.96
CA GLN A 396 27.84 12.24 9.83
C GLN A 396 26.68 11.34 9.41
N TYR A 397 26.01 10.76 10.40
CA TYR A 397 24.90 9.84 10.21
C TYR A 397 23.80 10.11 11.24
N THR A 398 22.59 9.66 10.92
CA THR A 398 21.44 9.63 11.81
C THR A 398 20.97 8.20 11.94
N ALA A 399 20.92 7.70 13.18
CA ALA A 399 20.21 6.49 13.53
C ALA A 399 18.74 6.86 13.79
N ARG A 400 17.81 6.27 13.05
CA ARG A 400 16.37 6.44 13.25
C ARG A 400 15.79 5.14 13.80
N PHE A 401 15.09 5.22 14.91
CA PHE A 401 14.36 4.13 15.54
C PHE A 401 12.87 4.40 15.38
N ARG A 402 12.11 3.44 14.85
CA ARG A 402 10.68 3.59 14.62
C ARG A 402 9.89 2.39 15.13
N LEU A 403 8.78 2.66 15.80
CA LEU A 403 7.80 1.66 16.22
C LEU A 403 6.41 2.30 16.17
N GLY A 404 5.55 1.84 15.27
CA GLY A 404 4.24 2.48 15.10
C GLY A 404 4.34 3.91 14.57
N ASP A 405 3.74 4.82 15.33
CA ASP A 405 3.80 6.27 15.20
C ASP A 405 5.05 6.88 15.86
N ALA A 406 5.67 6.19 16.83
CA ALA A 406 6.86 6.69 17.51
C ALA A 406 8.10 6.66 16.60
N VAL A 407 8.84 7.77 16.61
CA VAL A 407 10.13 7.91 15.93
C VAL A 407 11.12 8.62 16.85
N ALA A 408 12.29 8.03 17.06
CA ALA A 408 13.43 8.66 17.70
C ALA A 408 14.62 8.73 16.74
N GLU A 409 15.30 9.87 16.72
CA GLU A 409 16.51 10.05 15.90
C GLU A 409 17.71 10.38 16.78
N GLN A 410 18.84 9.70 16.54
CA GLN A 410 20.10 9.96 17.19
C GLN A 410 21.19 10.21 16.15
N LYS A 411 21.69 11.45 16.12
CA LYS A 411 22.80 11.84 15.24
C LYS A 411 24.12 11.36 15.82
N PHE A 412 24.98 10.79 14.98
CA PHE A 412 26.32 10.35 15.36
C PHE A 412 27.36 10.67 14.29
N ARG A 413 28.63 10.78 14.70
CA ARG A 413 29.75 11.12 13.81
C ARG A 413 30.86 10.08 13.93
N LEU A 414 31.36 9.63 12.78
CA LEU A 414 32.48 8.70 12.67
C LEU A 414 33.75 9.48 12.26
N LYS A 415 34.85 9.25 13.00
CA LYS A 415 36.17 9.88 12.77
C LYS A 415 37.18 8.83 12.31
N GLU A 416 38.13 9.19 11.44
CA GLU A 416 39.06 8.31 10.72
C GLU A 416 39.94 7.35 11.55
N ASN A 417 40.00 7.46 12.88
CA ASN A 417 40.91 6.66 13.72
C ASN A 417 40.23 5.78 14.77
N ARG A 418 38.95 5.42 14.58
CA ARG A 418 38.23 4.57 15.54
C ARG A 418 38.52 3.09 15.30
N LYS A 419 39.14 2.43 16.29
CA LYS A 419 39.48 0.99 16.24
C LYS A 419 38.38 0.05 16.79
N SER A 420 37.45 0.55 17.61
CA SER A 420 36.37 -0.24 18.22
C SER A 420 35.00 0.06 17.59
N PRO A 421 34.07 -0.92 17.54
CA PRO A 421 32.71 -0.70 17.06
C PRO A 421 32.03 0.46 17.81
N LEU A 422 31.31 1.32 17.10
CA LEU A 422 30.41 2.29 17.73
C LEU A 422 29.10 1.58 18.08
N LYS A 423 28.81 1.45 19.36
CA LYS A 423 27.51 0.98 19.85
C LYS A 423 26.57 2.16 20.04
N ILE A 424 25.39 2.10 19.43
CA ILE A 424 24.30 3.06 19.57
C ILE A 424 23.12 2.30 20.16
N VAL A 425 22.56 2.83 21.24
CA VAL A 425 21.42 2.21 21.91
C VAL A 425 20.21 3.10 21.71
N GLN A 426 19.10 2.47 21.37
CA GLN A 426 17.82 3.14 21.19
C GLN A 426 17.44 4.06 22.39
N PRO A 427 16.94 5.28 22.13
CA PRO A 427 16.22 6.11 23.09
C PRO A 427 14.81 5.59 23.42
N ASP A 428 14.25 5.96 24.55
CA ASP A 428 12.89 5.52 24.94
C ASP A 428 11.85 5.92 23.88
N LEU A 429 11.05 4.96 23.43
CA LEU A 429 10.00 5.15 22.43
C LEU A 429 8.61 5.12 23.08
N GLN A 430 7.92 6.25 23.02
CA GLN A 430 6.52 6.37 23.43
C GLN A 430 5.61 6.24 22.20
N PHE A 431 5.19 5.02 21.90
CA PHE A 431 4.25 4.71 20.82
C PHE A 431 2.81 4.81 21.31
N SER A 432 1.86 4.96 20.38
CA SER A 432 0.43 4.95 20.66
C SER A 432 -0.11 3.52 20.83
N SER A 433 -0.95 3.31 21.85
CA SER A 433 -1.63 2.03 22.09
C SER A 433 -3.09 2.24 22.51
N PRO A 434 -4.02 1.38 22.08
CA PRO A 434 -5.36 1.30 22.66
C PRO A 434 -5.33 1.00 24.16
N MET A 435 -4.37 0.19 24.60
CA MET A 435 -4.18 -0.17 26.00
C MET A 435 -3.56 1.03 26.76
N PRO A 436 -4.22 1.56 27.81
CA PRO A 436 -3.74 2.72 28.56
C PRO A 436 -2.61 2.32 29.52
N MET A 437 -1.45 1.97 28.95
CA MET A 437 -0.25 1.51 29.66
C MET A 437 0.76 2.65 29.86
N GLU A 438 1.52 2.62 30.94
CA GLU A 438 2.60 3.58 31.15
C GLU A 438 3.66 3.54 30.02
N GLY A 439 4.20 4.71 29.66
CA GLY A 439 5.22 4.82 28.61
C GLY A 439 4.69 4.77 27.17
N THR A 440 3.38 4.87 26.95
CA THR A 440 2.78 5.15 25.63
C THR A 440 2.36 6.61 25.50
N SER A 441 2.24 7.09 24.26
CA SER A 441 1.88 8.48 23.96
C SER A 441 0.41 8.80 24.24
N THR A 442 -0.43 7.77 24.31
CA THR A 442 -1.89 7.87 24.52
C THR A 442 -2.32 7.48 25.93
N ASN A 443 -1.39 7.40 26.90
CA ASN A 443 -1.72 7.05 28.27
C ASN A 443 -2.27 8.25 29.07
N HIS A 444 -3.36 8.02 29.80
CA HIS A 444 -3.94 8.98 30.73
C HIS A 444 -4.34 8.30 32.03
N GLU A 445 -4.12 8.95 33.18
CA GLU A 445 -4.47 8.40 34.49
C GLU A 445 -5.97 8.13 34.64
N TYR A 446 -6.82 9.00 34.05
CA TYR A 446 -8.28 8.83 34.05
C TYR A 446 -8.79 7.73 33.11
N HIS A 447 -7.91 7.05 32.36
CA HIS A 447 -8.21 5.80 31.65
C HIS A 447 -7.52 4.59 32.29
N SER A 448 -6.24 4.73 32.64
CA SER A 448 -5.44 3.64 33.21
C SER A 448 -5.89 3.25 34.63
N CYS A 449 -6.32 4.20 35.46
CA CYS A 449 -6.86 3.90 36.79
C CYS A 449 -8.18 3.11 36.71
N PRO A 450 -9.23 3.56 35.99
CA PRO A 450 -10.45 2.77 35.85
C PRO A 450 -10.23 1.39 35.22
N ALA A 451 -9.36 1.28 34.20
CA ALA A 451 -9.02 0.00 33.60
C ALA A 451 -8.42 -0.96 34.64
N ARG A 452 -7.49 -0.47 35.47
CA ARG A 452 -6.88 -1.27 36.56
C ARG A 452 -7.87 -1.66 37.65
N ASP A 453 -8.82 -0.79 37.98
CA ASP A 453 -9.86 -1.09 38.97
C ASP A 453 -10.78 -2.20 38.46
N ILE A 454 -11.18 -2.15 37.18
CA ILE A 454 -11.96 -3.22 36.53
C ILE A 454 -11.17 -4.54 36.51
N LEU A 455 -9.88 -4.51 36.18
CA LEU A 455 -9.02 -5.70 36.20
C LEU A 455 -8.91 -6.32 37.60
N SER A 456 -8.73 -5.49 38.62
CA SER A 456 -8.66 -5.93 40.01
C SER A 456 -9.98 -6.57 40.43
N HIS A 457 -11.10 -5.94 40.08
CA HIS A 457 -12.43 -6.48 40.33
C HIS A 457 -12.67 -7.82 39.62
N ALA A 458 -12.23 -7.95 38.36
CA ALA A 458 -12.32 -9.20 37.61
C ALA A 458 -11.52 -10.33 38.29
N ALA A 459 -10.30 -10.03 38.74
CA ALA A 459 -9.45 -10.99 39.43
C ALA A 459 -10.05 -11.44 40.78
N GLU A 460 -10.60 -10.49 41.55
CA GLU A 460 -11.29 -10.77 42.81
C GLU A 460 -12.50 -11.67 42.59
N GLN A 461 -13.36 -11.35 41.62
CA GLN A 461 -14.52 -12.18 41.29
C GLN A 461 -14.11 -13.59 40.83
N ALA A 462 -13.05 -13.70 40.01
CA ALA A 462 -12.52 -14.98 39.55
C ALA A 462 -11.97 -15.84 40.69
N SER A 463 -11.32 -15.24 41.69
CA SER A 463 -10.78 -15.95 42.86
C SER A 463 -11.86 -16.61 43.73
N GLN A 464 -13.10 -16.14 43.62
CA GLN A 464 -14.26 -16.69 44.34
C GLN A 464 -14.95 -17.82 43.58
N ILE A 465 -14.57 -18.07 42.33
CA ILE A 465 -15.11 -19.17 41.53
C ILE A 465 -14.33 -20.43 41.90
N ASP A 466 -15.03 -21.55 42.09
CA ASP A 466 -14.38 -22.82 42.38
C ASP A 466 -13.34 -23.16 41.30
N SER A 467 -12.15 -23.56 41.73
CA SER A 467 -11.02 -23.99 40.89
C SER A 467 -11.37 -25.13 39.91
N SER A 468 -12.49 -25.84 40.13
CA SER A 468 -13.04 -26.85 39.22
C SER A 468 -13.79 -26.27 38.02
N SER A 469 -14.10 -24.98 38.01
CA SER A 469 -14.90 -24.33 36.98
C SER A 469 -14.10 -24.08 35.69
N SER A 470 -14.53 -24.70 34.59
CA SER A 470 -13.94 -24.51 33.26
C SER A 470 -14.43 -23.22 32.61
N VAL A 471 -14.26 -22.07 33.27
CA VAL A 471 -14.81 -20.78 32.82
C VAL A 471 -13.72 -19.83 32.33
N ALA A 472 -14.11 -18.95 31.40
CA ALA A 472 -13.30 -17.85 30.90
C ALA A 472 -13.85 -16.49 31.36
N THR A 473 -13.01 -15.47 31.33
CA THR A 473 -13.40 -14.06 31.57
C THR A 473 -13.07 -13.22 30.34
N LEU A 474 -13.97 -12.30 29.98
CA LEU A 474 -13.73 -11.27 28.98
C LEU A 474 -13.85 -9.89 29.62
N MET A 475 -12.87 -9.05 29.38
CA MET A 475 -12.92 -7.61 29.66
C MET A 475 -12.73 -6.85 28.36
N VAL A 476 -13.60 -5.90 28.07
CA VAL A 476 -13.48 -4.94 26.98
C VAL A 476 -13.39 -3.55 27.58
N PHE A 477 -12.37 -2.79 27.20
CA PHE A 477 -12.19 -1.39 27.58
C PHE A 477 -12.02 -0.54 26.32
N ALA A 478 -13.07 0.17 25.95
CA ALA A 478 -13.12 0.99 24.76
C ALA A 478 -13.05 2.47 25.16
N ARG A 479 -12.08 3.22 24.66
CA ARG A 479 -11.84 4.60 25.09
C ARG A 479 -11.66 5.55 23.93
N ASP A 480 -11.72 6.83 24.24
CA ASP A 480 -11.25 7.89 23.37
C ASP A 480 -10.00 8.53 23.98
N SER A 481 -8.82 8.12 23.48
CA SER A 481 -7.55 8.66 23.98
C SER A 481 -7.34 10.14 23.69
N ALA A 482 -8.11 10.74 22.76
CA ALA A 482 -8.06 12.17 22.49
C ALA A 482 -9.05 12.98 23.34
N HIS A 483 -9.92 12.31 24.11
CA HIS A 483 -10.92 12.96 24.93
C HIS A 483 -10.29 13.72 26.09
N GLN A 484 -10.76 14.94 26.33
CA GLN A 484 -10.33 15.73 27.49
C GLN A 484 -11.29 15.49 28.65
N VAL A 485 -10.75 15.10 29.80
CA VAL A 485 -11.55 14.82 31.00
C VAL A 485 -12.48 15.99 31.36
N ASN A 486 -13.72 15.68 31.75
CA ASN A 486 -14.79 16.63 32.07
C ASN A 486 -15.24 17.54 30.92
N THR A 487 -14.95 17.19 29.67
CA THR A 487 -15.53 17.83 28.49
C THR A 487 -16.65 16.98 27.89
N ALA A 488 -17.44 17.54 26.98
CA ALA A 488 -18.45 16.78 26.27
C ALA A 488 -17.77 15.75 25.35
N TRP A 489 -18.10 14.46 25.55
CA TRP A 489 -17.57 13.40 24.69
C TRP A 489 -18.19 13.51 23.29
N ARG A 490 -17.33 13.69 22.28
CA ARG A 490 -17.72 13.89 20.88
C ARG A 490 -18.31 12.66 20.19
N MET A 491 -18.24 11.49 20.81
CA MET A 491 -18.79 10.25 20.27
C MET A 491 -20.30 10.14 20.54
N SER A 492 -21.09 9.72 19.54
CA SER A 492 -22.55 9.57 19.69
C SER A 492 -22.94 8.51 20.73
N GLU A 493 -24.17 8.55 21.25
CA GLU A 493 -24.63 7.57 22.25
C GLU A 493 -24.70 6.15 21.68
N GLU A 494 -25.16 6.01 20.45
CA GLU A 494 -25.30 4.73 19.73
C GLU A 494 -23.96 4.03 19.53
N VAL A 495 -22.88 4.81 19.38
CA VAL A 495 -21.52 4.28 19.28
C VAL A 495 -20.97 3.96 20.66
N ARG A 496 -21.14 4.86 21.65
CA ARG A 496 -20.65 4.66 23.04
C ARG A 496 -21.22 3.38 23.66
N GLN A 497 -22.51 3.12 23.45
CA GLN A 497 -23.21 1.92 23.93
C GLN A 497 -23.19 0.77 22.91
N GLY A 498 -22.62 0.99 21.73
CA GLY A 498 -22.66 0.08 20.59
C GLY A 498 -21.65 -1.07 20.66
N LEU A 499 -21.51 -1.73 21.81
CA LEU A 499 -20.72 -2.94 21.97
C LEU A 499 -21.64 -4.15 22.06
N ARG A 500 -21.30 -5.24 21.36
CA ARG A 500 -22.02 -6.52 21.46
C ARG A 500 -21.07 -7.70 21.51
N LEU A 501 -21.58 -8.85 21.95
CA LEU A 501 -20.83 -10.09 21.95
C LEU A 501 -21.73 -11.24 21.47
N HIS A 502 -21.22 -12.04 20.53
CA HIS A 502 -21.82 -13.32 20.16
C HIS A 502 -20.87 -14.47 20.47
N ARG A 503 -21.42 -15.65 20.80
CA ARG A 503 -20.69 -16.93 20.90
C ARG A 503 -21.03 -17.79 19.69
N LEU A 504 -20.05 -18.51 19.14
CA LEU A 504 -20.31 -19.60 18.20
C LEU A 504 -20.52 -20.91 18.96
N ASP A 505 -21.56 -21.66 18.61
CA ASP A 505 -21.80 -22.99 19.17
C ASP A 505 -20.75 -23.99 18.67
N ASP A 506 -20.21 -24.80 19.57
CA ASP A 506 -19.08 -25.68 19.26
C ASP A 506 -19.46 -26.98 18.55
N GLU A 507 -20.76 -27.27 18.42
CA GLU A 507 -21.29 -28.40 17.64
C GLU A 507 -21.84 -27.92 16.30
N THR A 508 -22.67 -26.86 16.29
CA THR A 508 -23.38 -26.39 15.09
C THR A 508 -22.67 -25.23 14.39
N GLY A 509 -21.85 -24.47 15.11
CA GLY A 509 -21.26 -23.22 14.62
C GLY A 509 -22.25 -22.06 14.53
N GLU A 510 -23.46 -22.20 15.07
CA GLU A 510 -24.49 -21.15 15.09
C GLU A 510 -24.16 -20.02 16.08
N PHE A 511 -24.70 -18.83 15.83
CA PHE A 511 -24.50 -17.68 16.69
C PHE A 511 -25.49 -17.63 17.86
N HIS A 512 -24.95 -17.34 19.04
CA HIS A 512 -25.75 -17.04 20.22
C HIS A 512 -25.36 -15.68 20.79
N SER A 513 -26.32 -14.76 20.83
CA SER A 513 -26.12 -13.46 21.46
C SER A 513 -25.85 -13.62 22.96
N VAL A 514 -24.77 -12.98 23.42
CA VAL A 514 -24.38 -12.96 24.83
C VAL A 514 -24.82 -11.62 25.40
N PRO A 515 -25.75 -11.58 26.39
CA PRO A 515 -26.14 -10.34 27.04
C PRO A 515 -24.93 -9.65 27.65
N CYS A 516 -24.69 -8.39 27.26
CA CYS A 516 -23.63 -7.56 27.81
C CYS A 516 -24.18 -6.22 28.29
N GLU A 517 -23.86 -5.85 29.52
CA GLU A 517 -24.13 -4.52 30.05
C GLU A 517 -22.92 -3.63 29.76
N VAL A 518 -23.14 -2.53 29.03
CA VAL A 518 -22.08 -1.57 28.67
C VAL A 518 -22.08 -0.44 29.68
N ALA A 519 -21.05 -0.39 30.52
CA ALA A 519 -20.83 0.71 31.44
C ALA A 519 -20.13 1.87 30.71
N VAL A 520 -20.70 3.08 30.76
CA VAL A 520 -20.20 4.26 30.05
C VAL A 520 -19.84 5.37 31.06
N ASP A 521 -18.62 5.90 30.98
CA ASP A 521 -18.21 7.10 31.68
C ASP A 521 -17.95 8.23 30.68
N GLY A 522 -18.93 9.11 30.54
CA GLY A 522 -18.86 10.25 29.62
C GLY A 522 -17.87 11.34 30.03
N ASN A 523 -17.52 11.43 31.31
CA ASN A 523 -16.59 12.45 31.80
C ASN A 523 -15.15 12.05 31.45
N CYS A 524 -14.84 10.77 31.61
CA CYS A 524 -13.52 10.21 31.31
C CYS A 524 -13.40 9.73 29.86
N GLY A 525 -14.51 9.57 29.12
CA GLY A 525 -14.50 9.20 27.70
C GLY A 525 -14.15 7.73 27.46
N TYR A 526 -14.76 6.82 28.23
CA TYR A 526 -14.61 5.37 28.01
C TYR A 526 -15.92 4.62 28.20
N SER A 527 -15.98 3.42 27.63
CA SER A 527 -17.00 2.40 27.84
C SER A 527 -16.33 1.07 28.14
N SER A 528 -16.99 0.22 28.93
CA SER A 528 -16.44 -1.06 29.34
C SER A 528 -17.48 -2.15 29.45
N VAL A 529 -17.04 -3.38 29.25
CA VAL A 529 -17.82 -4.60 29.43
C VAL A 529 -16.96 -5.58 30.22
N LEU A 530 -17.50 -6.14 31.29
CA LEU A 530 -16.86 -7.21 32.06
C LEU A 530 -17.81 -8.40 32.16
N LEU A 531 -17.40 -9.54 31.61
CA LEU A 531 -18.16 -10.77 31.62
C LEU A 531 -17.33 -11.87 32.28
N ASN A 532 -17.75 -12.28 33.46
CA ASN A 532 -17.20 -13.43 34.18
C ASN A 532 -18.07 -14.66 33.94
N ARG A 533 -17.45 -15.85 33.95
CA ARG A 533 -18.15 -17.15 33.80
C ARG A 533 -18.65 -17.44 32.38
N LEU A 534 -17.87 -17.06 31.37
CA LEU A 534 -18.14 -17.45 29.99
C LEU A 534 -17.69 -18.90 29.74
N SER A 535 -18.42 -19.63 28.90
CA SER A 535 -17.97 -20.93 28.39
C SER A 535 -16.75 -20.73 27.47
N PRO A 536 -15.72 -21.57 27.51
CA PRO A 536 -14.62 -21.51 26.55
C PRO A 536 -15.10 -21.76 25.11
N GLY A 537 -14.42 -21.16 24.14
CA GLY A 537 -14.76 -21.27 22.73
C GLY A 537 -14.55 -19.95 21.99
N THR A 538 -15.15 -19.84 20.81
CA THR A 538 -15.00 -18.66 19.96
C THR A 538 -16.14 -17.67 20.14
N TYR A 539 -15.78 -16.40 20.19
CA TYR A 539 -16.68 -15.27 20.35
C TYR A 539 -16.40 -14.21 19.28
N LEU A 540 -17.42 -13.43 18.94
CA LEU A 540 -17.30 -12.25 18.09
C LEU A 540 -17.65 -11.01 18.90
N LEU A 541 -16.67 -10.13 19.09
CA LEU A 541 -16.86 -8.82 19.70
C LEU A 541 -17.21 -7.82 18.60
N GLY A 542 -18.39 -7.21 18.67
CA GLY A 542 -18.88 -6.26 17.70
C GLY A 542 -18.85 -4.82 18.20
N VAL A 543 -18.44 -3.90 17.33
CA VAL A 543 -18.66 -2.45 17.47
C VAL A 543 -19.67 -1.97 16.44
N ARG A 544 -20.52 -1.03 16.84
CA ARG A 544 -21.48 -0.42 15.93
C ARG A 544 -20.82 0.67 15.09
N ARG A 545 -21.06 0.65 13.78
CA ARG A 545 -20.51 1.62 12.83
C ARG A 545 -21.60 2.14 11.90
N LEU A 546 -21.69 3.47 11.75
CA LEU A 546 -22.54 4.10 10.76
C LEU A 546 -21.75 4.26 9.46
N GLN A 547 -22.28 3.70 8.38
CA GLN A 547 -21.76 3.93 7.04
C GLN A 547 -22.92 4.39 6.17
N ARG A 548 -22.90 5.66 5.73
CA ARG A 548 -23.84 6.19 4.73
C ARG A 548 -25.30 5.97 5.14
N GLU A 549 -25.62 6.39 6.36
CA GLU A 549 -26.94 6.27 6.98
C GLU A 549 -27.38 4.84 7.34
N LEU A 550 -26.57 3.81 7.01
CA LEU A 550 -26.81 2.43 7.43
C LEU A 550 -25.94 2.06 8.62
N TRP A 551 -26.56 1.51 9.65
CA TRP A 551 -25.84 0.92 10.75
C TRP A 551 -25.36 -0.50 10.41
N THR A 552 -24.10 -0.76 10.72
CA THR A 552 -23.48 -2.07 10.60
C THR A 552 -22.80 -2.44 11.92
N TRP A 553 -22.60 -3.73 12.12
CA TRP A 553 -21.73 -4.31 13.11
C TRP A 553 -20.43 -4.70 12.44
N GLN A 554 -19.33 -4.13 12.93
CA GLN A 554 -17.99 -4.58 12.59
C GLN A 554 -17.49 -5.44 13.74
N GLU A 555 -17.17 -6.70 13.49
CA GLU A 555 -16.88 -7.66 14.55
C GLU A 555 -15.48 -8.24 14.40
N MET A 556 -14.86 -8.59 15.52
CA MET A 556 -13.58 -9.29 15.58
C MET A 556 -13.72 -10.61 16.31
N VAL A 557 -12.98 -11.61 15.83
CA VAL A 557 -12.96 -12.96 16.42
C VAL A 557 -12.06 -13.01 17.66
N LEU A 558 -12.54 -13.65 18.72
CA LEU A 558 -11.84 -13.88 19.98
C LEU A 558 -11.92 -15.36 20.38
N THR A 559 -10.80 -15.96 20.79
CA THR A 559 -10.77 -17.29 21.41
C THR A 559 -10.66 -17.14 22.92
N LEU A 560 -11.65 -17.66 23.65
CA LEU A 560 -11.66 -17.67 25.12
C LEU A 560 -11.30 -19.06 25.63
N ALA A 561 -10.40 -19.12 26.61
CA ALA A 561 -9.88 -20.35 27.18
C ALA A 561 -10.21 -20.48 28.68
N PRO A 562 -10.41 -21.69 29.21
CA PRO A 562 -10.74 -21.91 30.62
C PRO A 562 -9.59 -21.46 31.52
N GLY A 563 -9.88 -20.75 32.61
CA GLY A 563 -8.87 -20.23 33.53
C GLY A 563 -8.11 -19.00 33.01
N TRP A 564 -8.46 -18.51 31.83
CA TRP A 564 -7.86 -17.32 31.21
C TRP A 564 -8.84 -16.15 31.12
N ARG A 565 -8.30 -14.95 31.33
CA ARG A 565 -8.95 -13.68 31.07
C ARG A 565 -8.41 -13.10 29.76
N THR A 566 -9.34 -12.81 28.84
CA THR A 566 -9.05 -12.08 27.61
C THR A 566 -9.41 -10.61 27.83
N GLU A 567 -8.44 -9.73 27.60
CA GLU A 567 -8.54 -8.29 27.79
C GLU A 567 -8.44 -7.62 26.42
N VAL A 568 -9.50 -6.92 26.00
CA VAL A 568 -9.58 -6.25 24.71
C VAL A 568 -9.64 -4.74 24.93
N TYR A 569 -8.69 -4.02 24.35
CA TYR A 569 -8.62 -2.57 24.42
C TYR A 569 -8.88 -1.98 23.04
N LEU A 570 -9.85 -1.06 22.98
CA LEU A 570 -10.21 -0.31 21.78
C LEU A 570 -9.93 1.17 22.02
N ASP A 571 -9.34 1.84 21.02
CA ASP A 571 -9.27 3.30 20.98
C ASP A 571 -10.30 3.83 19.99
N SER A 572 -10.42 5.16 19.89
CA SER A 572 -11.31 5.80 18.93
C SER A 572 -10.56 6.58 17.86
N VAL A 573 -11.10 6.56 16.66
CA VAL A 573 -10.63 7.33 15.50
C VAL A 573 -11.68 8.34 15.08
N GLU A 574 -11.27 9.34 14.32
CA GLU A 574 -12.20 10.27 13.66
C GLU A 574 -13.08 9.50 12.65
N ASP A 575 -14.34 9.90 12.57
CA ASP A 575 -15.33 9.31 11.66
C ASP A 575 -16.21 10.40 11.05
N ASP A 576 -16.40 10.36 9.74
CA ASP A 576 -17.14 11.41 9.01
C ASP A 576 -18.63 11.43 9.34
N PHE A 577 -19.20 10.32 9.84
CA PHE A 577 -20.63 10.20 10.10
C PHE A 577 -20.98 10.36 11.58
N THR A 578 -20.14 9.85 12.49
CA THR A 578 -20.40 9.88 13.94
C THR A 578 -19.43 10.76 14.72
N GLU A 579 -18.65 11.61 14.03
CA GLU A 579 -17.48 12.37 14.50
C GLU A 579 -16.32 11.50 15.01
N ARG A 580 -16.60 10.53 15.87
CA ARG A 580 -15.67 9.53 16.37
C ARG A 580 -16.33 8.17 16.45
N ARG A 581 -15.52 7.11 16.32
CA ARG A 581 -15.94 5.73 16.53
C ARG A 581 -14.85 4.87 17.15
N TYR A 582 -15.24 3.75 17.75
CA TYR A 582 -14.26 2.74 18.17
C TYR A 582 -13.57 2.11 16.95
N ASP A 583 -12.26 1.97 17.07
CA ASP A 583 -11.41 1.35 16.08
C ASP A 583 -11.09 -0.10 16.47
N ILE A 584 -11.91 -1.00 15.95
CA ILE A 584 -11.73 -2.43 16.15
C ILE A 584 -10.59 -3.01 15.30
N GLU A 585 -10.13 -2.32 14.26
CA GLU A 585 -9.00 -2.73 13.40
C GLU A 585 -7.67 -2.68 14.15
N SER A 586 -7.47 -1.64 14.96
CA SER A 586 -6.24 -1.47 15.74
C SER A 586 -6.30 -2.06 17.15
N ALA A 587 -7.37 -2.79 17.49
CA ALA A 587 -7.61 -3.37 18.81
C ALA A 587 -6.35 -4.07 19.38
N SER A 588 -6.11 -3.86 20.68
CA SER A 588 -5.07 -4.56 21.43
C SER A 588 -5.72 -5.68 22.25
N VAL A 589 -5.18 -6.90 22.16
CA VAL A 589 -5.68 -8.04 22.91
C VAL A 589 -4.55 -8.59 23.77
N TYR A 590 -4.83 -8.75 25.05
CA TYR A 590 -3.92 -9.33 26.02
C TYR A 590 -4.61 -10.49 26.74
N ILE A 591 -3.87 -11.56 27.01
CA ILE A 591 -4.41 -12.76 27.66
C ILE A 591 -3.57 -13.06 28.91
N THR A 592 -4.23 -13.25 30.03
CA THR A 592 -3.58 -13.57 31.31
C THR A 592 -4.45 -14.50 32.15
N LEU A 593 -3.89 -15.11 33.19
CA LEU A 593 -4.66 -15.94 34.11
C LEU A 593 -5.78 -15.12 34.77
N VAL A 594 -6.94 -15.72 34.98
CA VAL A 594 -8.11 -15.01 35.55
C VAL A 594 -7.82 -14.42 36.94
N THR A 595 -6.89 -15.01 37.70
CA THR A 595 -6.48 -14.54 39.03
C THR A 595 -5.41 -13.45 39.02
N SER A 596 -4.86 -13.10 37.86
CA SER A 596 -3.85 -12.04 37.74
C SER A 596 -4.48 -10.68 38.03
N GLY A 597 -3.90 -9.91 38.96
CA GLY A 597 -4.45 -8.61 39.39
C GLY A 597 -4.28 -7.48 38.36
N ASN A 598 -3.04 -7.09 38.04
CA ASN A 598 -2.76 -5.96 37.15
C ASN A 598 -1.80 -6.36 36.02
N SER A 599 -2.29 -6.36 34.79
CA SER A 599 -1.54 -6.62 33.55
C SER A 599 -1.00 -5.34 32.89
N LEU A 600 -1.61 -4.17 33.13
CA LEU A 600 -1.44 -2.94 32.32
C LEU A 600 0.01 -2.44 32.21
N ASN A 601 0.73 -2.40 33.32
CA ASN A 601 2.08 -1.81 33.38
C ASN A 601 3.20 -2.86 33.47
N GLY A 602 2.87 -4.13 33.19
CA GLY A 602 3.87 -5.20 33.14
C GLY A 602 4.80 -5.05 31.93
N SER A 603 6.07 -5.43 32.08
CA SER A 603 6.98 -5.49 30.94
C SER A 603 6.40 -6.38 29.83
N ASP A 604 5.75 -7.48 30.18
CA ASP A 604 5.12 -8.40 29.25
C ASP A 604 4.03 -7.73 28.37
N ALA A 605 3.08 -7.00 28.97
CA ALA A 605 2.04 -6.29 28.23
C ALA A 605 2.64 -5.31 27.20
N ARG A 606 3.69 -4.58 27.59
CA ARG A 606 4.42 -3.70 26.67
C ARG A 606 5.06 -4.48 25.52
N HIS A 607 5.76 -5.58 25.79
CA HIS A 607 6.40 -6.40 24.74
C HIS A 607 5.35 -7.03 23.80
N THR A 608 4.22 -7.48 24.34
CA THR A 608 3.08 -8.02 23.59
C THR A 608 2.56 -6.99 22.59
N GLU A 609 2.33 -5.76 23.06
CA GLU A 609 1.84 -4.67 22.23
C GLU A 609 2.85 -4.24 21.15
N GLN A 610 4.14 -4.24 21.46
CA GLN A 610 5.20 -3.94 20.50
C GLN A 610 5.26 -4.96 19.36
N VAL A 611 5.18 -6.26 19.67
CA VAL A 611 5.14 -7.31 18.65
C VAL A 611 3.85 -7.24 17.84
N ARG A 612 2.70 -6.91 18.47
CA ARG A 612 1.44 -6.68 17.77
C ARG A 612 1.56 -5.56 16.72
N ILE A 613 2.13 -4.41 17.12
CA ILE A 613 2.36 -3.27 16.22
C ILE A 613 3.29 -3.69 15.07
N ALA A 614 4.38 -4.39 15.38
CA ALA A 614 5.31 -4.85 14.35
C ALA A 614 4.66 -5.79 13.33
N LEU A 615 3.80 -6.72 13.80
CA LEU A 615 3.02 -7.62 12.95
C LEU A 615 2.03 -6.84 12.07
N MET A 616 1.28 -5.90 12.67
CA MET A 616 0.32 -5.06 11.98
C MET A 616 0.97 -4.16 10.91
N GLU A 617 2.18 -3.68 11.14
CA GLU A 617 2.95 -2.88 10.17
C GLU A 617 3.62 -3.70 9.05
N GLY A 618 3.44 -5.03 9.07
CA GLY A 618 4.13 -5.92 8.14
C GLY A 618 5.65 -5.87 8.27
N SER A 619 6.17 -5.54 9.46
CA SER A 619 7.60 -5.58 9.78
C SER A 619 8.04 -7.05 9.95
N LEU A 620 8.06 -7.78 8.84
CA LEU A 620 8.25 -9.23 8.73
C LEU A 620 9.73 -9.66 8.74
N LEU A 621 10.58 -8.94 9.48
CA LEU A 621 12.02 -9.22 9.56
C LEU A 621 12.46 -9.68 10.96
N LEU A 622 11.54 -10.17 11.79
CA LEU A 622 11.83 -10.72 13.13
C LEU A 622 12.74 -11.99 13.13
N GLY A 623 13.35 -12.33 11.99
CA GLY A 623 14.18 -13.52 11.78
C GLY A 623 15.70 -13.33 11.99
N ARG A 624 16.20 -12.12 12.24
CA ARG A 624 17.62 -11.91 12.55
C ARG A 624 17.85 -11.72 14.04
N THR A 625 18.13 -12.83 14.69
CA THR A 625 18.53 -12.85 16.09
C THR A 625 19.99 -12.43 16.20
N HIS A 626 20.26 -11.59 17.19
CA HIS A 626 21.61 -11.22 17.61
C HIS A 626 22.39 -12.49 18.04
N PRO A 627 23.67 -12.68 17.64
CA PRO A 627 24.46 -13.86 18.01
C PRO A 627 24.60 -14.12 19.53
N ASP A 628 24.56 -13.06 20.35
CA ASP A 628 24.62 -13.14 21.83
C ASP A 628 23.31 -12.78 22.55
N ALA A 629 22.19 -12.56 21.85
CA ALA A 629 20.92 -12.46 22.57
C ALA A 629 20.56 -13.90 22.93
N SER A 630 20.83 -14.28 24.18
CA SER A 630 20.31 -15.50 24.79
C SER A 630 18.84 -15.61 24.44
N TYR A 631 18.55 -16.41 23.42
CA TYR A 631 17.19 -16.63 22.99
C TYR A 631 16.47 -17.35 24.13
N PRO A 632 15.16 -17.13 24.31
CA PRO A 632 14.32 -17.95 25.18
C PRO A 632 14.20 -19.36 24.57
N GLY A 633 15.30 -20.11 24.54
CA GLY A 633 15.35 -21.56 24.38
C GLY A 633 15.54 -22.25 25.73
N ASP A 634 15.55 -21.48 26.82
CA ASP A 634 15.43 -21.99 28.17
C ASP A 634 13.92 -22.15 28.47
N PRO A 635 13.39 -23.36 28.68
CA PRO A 635 11.97 -23.61 28.89
C PRO A 635 11.31 -22.69 29.94
N GLY A 636 12.06 -22.17 30.91
CA GLY A 636 11.57 -21.23 31.92
C GLY A 636 11.33 -19.78 31.45
N SER A 637 11.58 -19.45 30.17
CA SER A 637 11.43 -18.09 29.63
C SER A 637 10.12 -17.86 28.86
N PHE A 638 9.42 -18.92 28.44
CA PHE A 638 8.12 -18.82 27.78
C PHE A 638 7.00 -18.40 28.74
N ASP A 639 7.07 -18.87 30.00
CA ASP A 639 6.08 -18.58 31.05
C ASP A 639 6.04 -17.11 31.48
N ARG A 640 7.01 -16.30 31.02
CA ARG A 640 7.08 -14.87 31.33
C ARG A 640 6.14 -14.01 30.48
N TYR A 641 5.68 -14.54 29.34
CA TYR A 641 4.96 -13.76 28.34
C TYR A 641 3.53 -14.27 28.09
N SER A 642 2.64 -13.34 27.77
CA SER A 642 1.25 -13.59 27.40
C SER A 642 1.12 -14.55 26.21
N PRO A 643 0.09 -15.41 26.16
CA PRO A 643 -0.21 -16.22 24.98
C PRO A 643 -0.28 -15.39 23.68
N MET A 644 -0.77 -14.15 23.76
CA MET A 644 -0.84 -13.27 22.57
C MET A 644 0.55 -12.87 22.06
N TYR A 645 1.54 -12.68 22.94
CA TYR A 645 2.93 -12.41 22.53
C TYR A 645 3.46 -13.55 21.65
N HIS A 646 3.29 -14.80 22.11
CA HIS A 646 3.74 -15.99 21.40
C HIS A 646 2.99 -16.18 20.08
N LEU A 647 1.68 -15.94 20.07
CA LEU A 647 0.85 -16.04 18.87
C LEU A 647 1.25 -15.01 17.80
N TYR A 648 1.40 -13.73 18.17
CA TYR A 648 1.85 -12.69 17.25
C TYR A 648 3.24 -12.99 16.68
N ARG A 649 4.14 -13.48 17.54
CA ARG A 649 5.49 -13.85 17.14
C ARG A 649 5.51 -15.04 16.19
N ALA A 650 4.68 -16.06 16.42
CA ALA A 650 4.54 -17.21 15.53
C ALA A 650 4.12 -16.77 14.12
N TYR A 651 3.12 -15.89 14.00
CA TYR A 651 2.73 -15.32 12.71
C TYR A 651 3.83 -14.46 12.07
N ALA A 652 4.52 -13.64 12.86
CA ALA A 652 5.59 -12.81 12.33
C ALA A 652 6.76 -13.65 11.79
N LEU A 653 7.11 -14.76 12.44
CA LEU A 653 8.12 -15.71 11.98
C LEU A 653 7.66 -16.48 10.74
N ALA A 654 6.41 -16.97 10.72
CA ALA A 654 5.86 -17.74 9.61
C ALA A 654 5.79 -16.93 8.30
N PHE A 655 5.52 -15.63 8.41
CA PHE A 655 5.44 -14.72 7.26
C PHE A 655 6.71 -13.88 7.05
N SER A 656 7.80 -14.21 7.75
CA SER A 656 9.07 -13.52 7.55
C SER A 656 9.69 -13.84 6.19
N ARG A 657 10.68 -13.04 5.76
CA ARG A 657 11.39 -13.27 4.49
C ARG A 657 12.06 -14.64 4.43
N GLU A 658 12.54 -15.13 5.56
CA GLU A 658 13.13 -16.45 5.75
C GLU A 658 12.37 -17.15 6.89
N PRO A 659 11.27 -17.85 6.59
CA PRO A 659 10.41 -18.42 7.63
C PRO A 659 11.13 -19.43 8.53
N ASP A 660 10.91 -19.32 9.84
CA ASP A 660 11.49 -20.22 10.85
C ASP A 660 10.45 -21.20 11.40
N TRP A 661 10.25 -22.31 10.68
CA TRP A 661 9.27 -23.32 11.06
C TRP A 661 9.57 -24.00 12.40
N SER A 662 10.84 -24.06 12.83
CA SER A 662 11.24 -24.74 14.07
C SER A 662 10.77 -23.96 15.28
N HIS A 663 10.99 -22.65 15.27
CA HIS A 663 10.54 -21.77 16.34
C HIS A 663 9.01 -21.60 16.32
N VAL A 664 8.39 -21.51 15.14
CA VAL A 664 6.92 -21.49 15.05
C VAL A 664 6.33 -22.75 15.68
N ARG A 665 6.86 -23.94 15.38
CA ARG A 665 6.41 -25.20 15.99
C ARG A 665 6.56 -25.19 17.51
N ALA A 666 7.71 -24.75 18.04
CA ALA A 666 7.93 -24.67 19.49
C ALA A 666 6.94 -23.72 20.18
N LEU A 667 6.62 -22.57 19.55
CA LEU A 667 5.61 -21.63 20.05
C LEU A 667 4.21 -22.25 20.04
N CYS A 668 3.84 -22.98 18.98
CA CYS A 668 2.57 -23.70 18.90
C CYS A 668 2.44 -24.77 19.99
N GLU A 669 3.48 -25.58 20.20
CA GLU A 669 3.51 -26.61 21.26
C GLU A 669 3.33 -25.97 22.66
N HIS A 670 4.01 -24.85 22.92
CA HIS A 670 3.84 -24.10 24.16
C HIS A 670 2.42 -23.57 24.32
N LEU A 671 1.87 -22.90 23.30
CA LEU A 671 0.51 -22.34 23.33
C LEU A 671 -0.57 -23.39 23.59
N LYS A 672 -0.43 -24.59 23.01
CA LYS A 672 -1.34 -25.70 23.30
C LYS A 672 -1.26 -26.17 24.74
N ALA A 673 -0.04 -26.27 25.26
CA ALA A 673 0.20 -26.77 26.60
C ALA A 673 -0.26 -25.80 27.70
N THR A 674 -0.15 -24.48 27.46
CA THR A 674 -0.41 -23.47 28.49
C THR A 674 -1.74 -22.74 28.30
N TRP A 675 -2.14 -22.42 27.07
CA TRP A 675 -3.32 -21.60 26.80
C TRP A 675 -4.53 -22.43 26.35
N THR A 676 -4.50 -22.98 25.14
CA THR A 676 -5.60 -23.77 24.58
C THR A 676 -5.20 -24.54 23.33
N ASP A 677 -5.72 -25.76 23.17
CA ASP A 677 -5.63 -26.57 21.96
C ASP A 677 -6.78 -26.28 20.96
N ARG A 678 -7.78 -25.50 21.38
CA ARG A 678 -8.93 -25.08 20.56
C ARG A 678 -8.66 -23.85 19.68
N SER A 679 -7.45 -23.29 19.71
CA SER A 679 -7.12 -22.15 18.85
C SER A 679 -6.93 -22.61 17.40
N ALA A 680 -7.79 -22.13 16.50
CA ALA A 680 -7.66 -22.39 15.07
C ALA A 680 -6.33 -21.85 14.50
N ASP A 681 -5.85 -20.71 15.00
CA ASP A 681 -4.55 -20.15 14.61
C ASP A 681 -3.41 -21.12 14.89
N VAL A 682 -3.40 -21.73 16.08
CA VAL A 682 -2.36 -22.68 16.49
C VAL A 682 -2.38 -23.92 15.59
N LYS A 683 -3.56 -24.48 15.31
CA LYS A 683 -3.72 -25.63 14.41
C LYS A 683 -3.24 -25.33 12.99
N LEU A 684 -3.60 -24.15 12.46
CA LEU A 684 -3.18 -23.71 11.12
C LEU A 684 -1.67 -23.53 11.02
N LEU A 685 -1.04 -22.88 12.02
CA LEU A 685 0.41 -22.68 12.07
C LEU A 685 1.18 -24.00 12.15
N GLU A 686 0.68 -24.99 12.88
CA GLU A 686 1.28 -26.32 12.90
C GLU A 686 1.16 -27.05 11.57
N GLY A 687 -0.02 -26.98 10.93
CA GLY A 687 -0.23 -27.51 9.58
C GLY A 687 0.73 -26.87 8.57
N TRP A 688 0.93 -25.56 8.68
CA TRP A 688 1.92 -24.83 7.89
C TRP A 688 3.35 -25.29 8.18
N CYS A 689 3.72 -25.53 9.45
CA CYS A 689 5.05 -26.07 9.79
C CYS A 689 5.24 -27.49 9.24
N ALA A 690 4.18 -28.31 9.23
CA ALA A 690 4.21 -29.66 8.69
C ALA A 690 4.42 -29.64 7.16
N SER A 691 3.71 -28.77 6.43
CA SER A 691 3.86 -28.63 4.98
C SER A 691 5.20 -28.02 4.56
N ALA A 692 5.75 -27.08 5.35
CA ALA A 692 7.04 -26.47 5.05
C ALA A 692 8.25 -27.40 5.32
N GLY A 693 8.14 -28.30 6.29
CA GLY A 693 9.19 -29.26 6.64
C GLY A 693 9.23 -30.54 5.80
N ALA A 694 8.12 -30.90 5.14
CA ALA A 694 8.02 -32.10 4.29
C ALA A 694 8.05 -31.69 2.82
N LYS A 695 9.14 -32.00 2.11
CA LYS A 695 9.26 -31.66 0.69
C LYS A 695 8.21 -32.30 -0.23
N GLU A 696 7.37 -33.24 0.21
CA GLU A 696 6.47 -33.96 -0.72
C GLU A 696 5.08 -34.37 -0.18
N ASN A 697 4.70 -34.13 1.09
CA ASN A 697 3.35 -34.50 1.57
C ASN A 697 2.70 -33.36 2.38
N LEU A 698 1.56 -32.86 1.90
CA LEU A 698 0.66 -32.01 2.68
C LEU A 698 0.26 -32.75 3.97
N PRO A 699 0.06 -32.05 5.11
CA PRO A 699 -0.46 -32.67 6.32
C PRO A 699 -1.83 -33.33 6.06
N GLU A 700 -2.14 -34.40 6.81
CA GLU A 700 -3.50 -34.92 6.91
C GLU A 700 -4.48 -33.78 7.26
N LYS A 701 -5.74 -33.91 6.84
CA LYS A 701 -6.78 -32.90 7.05
C LYS A 701 -6.80 -32.45 8.51
N ILE A 702 -6.60 -31.16 8.76
CA ILE A 702 -6.65 -30.58 10.08
C ILE A 702 -8.11 -30.60 10.54
N ASN A 703 -8.36 -31.12 11.73
CA ASN A 703 -9.70 -31.22 12.28
C ASN A 703 -10.06 -29.95 13.06
N PHE A 704 -10.97 -29.15 12.48
CA PHE A 704 -11.55 -27.96 13.11
C PHE A 704 -12.95 -28.28 13.64
N ARG A 705 -13.28 -27.77 14.83
CA ARG A 705 -14.66 -27.77 15.35
C ARG A 705 -15.49 -26.71 14.64
N SER A 706 -16.81 -26.80 14.79
CA SER A 706 -17.76 -25.89 14.14
C SER A 706 -17.67 -24.43 14.62
N ASP A 707 -17.03 -24.17 15.76
CA ASP A 707 -16.76 -22.82 16.27
C ASP A 707 -15.33 -22.34 16.09
N GLU A 708 -14.41 -23.15 15.55
CA GLU A 708 -12.99 -22.80 15.55
C GLU A 708 -12.62 -21.88 14.38
N VAL A 709 -12.45 -20.60 14.70
CA VAL A 709 -12.14 -19.53 13.74
C VAL A 709 -10.81 -18.88 14.12
N PRO A 710 -9.88 -18.64 13.16
CA PRO A 710 -8.63 -17.95 13.49
C PRO A 710 -8.90 -16.51 13.91
N MET A 711 -8.32 -16.08 15.02
CA MET A 711 -8.38 -14.68 15.50
C MET A 711 -7.59 -13.75 14.58
N ILE A 712 -6.44 -14.22 14.06
CA ILE A 712 -5.57 -13.43 13.20
C ILE A 712 -5.99 -13.60 11.74
N ALA A 713 -6.20 -12.50 11.02
CA ALA A 713 -6.67 -12.49 9.63
C ALA A 713 -5.81 -13.37 8.71
N ARG A 714 -4.49 -13.40 8.96
CA ARG A 714 -3.52 -14.21 8.22
C ARG A 714 -3.70 -15.72 8.41
N GLY A 715 -4.46 -16.17 9.41
CA GLY A 715 -4.87 -17.56 9.53
C GLY A 715 -5.63 -18.03 8.29
N TRP A 716 -6.48 -17.19 7.71
CA TRP A 716 -7.18 -17.50 6.45
C TRP A 716 -6.23 -17.62 5.26
N GLU A 717 -5.13 -16.85 5.23
CA GLU A 717 -4.10 -17.01 4.19
C GLU A 717 -3.35 -18.34 4.34
N ILE A 718 -3.09 -18.77 5.58
CA ILE A 718 -2.51 -20.10 5.83
C ILE A 718 -3.48 -21.19 5.39
N ALA A 719 -4.75 -21.08 5.77
CA ALA A 719 -5.80 -22.02 5.37
C ALA A 719 -5.86 -22.15 3.84
N ALA A 720 -5.88 -21.02 3.12
CA ALA A 720 -5.86 -20.99 1.64
C ALA A 720 -4.61 -21.70 1.07
N LYS A 721 -3.42 -21.48 1.64
CA LYS A 721 -2.18 -22.14 1.19
C LYS A 721 -2.14 -23.64 1.47
N LEU A 722 -2.78 -24.09 2.54
CA LEU A 722 -2.91 -25.51 2.88
C LEU A 722 -4.00 -26.20 2.05
N GLY A 723 -4.85 -25.44 1.34
CA GLY A 723 -5.92 -25.96 0.52
C GLY A 723 -6.87 -26.84 1.34
N HIS A 724 -7.24 -28.00 0.80
CA HIS A 724 -8.18 -28.92 1.46
C HIS A 724 -7.72 -29.39 2.85
N SER A 725 -6.41 -29.48 3.10
CA SER A 725 -5.88 -29.88 4.41
C SER A 725 -6.14 -28.81 5.49
N GLY A 726 -6.22 -27.53 5.11
CA GLY A 726 -6.46 -26.40 6.01
C GLY A 726 -7.89 -25.85 5.96
N ALA A 727 -8.82 -26.53 5.28
CA ALA A 727 -10.19 -26.09 5.17
C ALA A 727 -10.86 -26.03 6.56
N LEU A 728 -11.35 -24.85 6.93
CA LEU A 728 -12.10 -24.64 8.17
C LEU A 728 -13.46 -25.36 8.12
N ALA A 729 -14.10 -25.55 9.28
CA ALA A 729 -15.43 -26.14 9.32
C ALA A 729 -16.41 -25.36 8.44
N GLU A 730 -17.35 -26.07 7.82
CA GLU A 730 -18.31 -25.50 6.88
C GLU A 730 -19.13 -24.36 7.50
N ALA A 731 -19.61 -24.57 8.74
CA ALA A 731 -20.30 -23.54 9.51
C ALA A 731 -19.46 -22.26 9.66
N VAL A 732 -18.16 -22.36 9.96
CA VAL A 732 -17.24 -21.20 10.05
C VAL A 732 -17.12 -20.46 8.72
N GLN A 733 -17.05 -21.20 7.62
CA GLN A 733 -16.94 -20.59 6.28
C GLN A 733 -18.20 -19.81 5.91
N TYR A 734 -19.39 -20.29 6.30
CA TYR A 734 -20.66 -19.58 6.14
C TYR A 734 -20.76 -18.37 7.08
N ASN A 735 -20.66 -18.63 8.37
CA ASN A 735 -20.97 -17.70 9.46
C ASN A 735 -19.91 -16.61 9.63
N VAL A 736 -18.66 -16.88 9.27
CA VAL A 736 -17.59 -15.87 9.34
C VAL A 736 -16.99 -15.61 7.98
N GLY A 737 -16.68 -16.65 7.22
CA GLY A 737 -15.97 -16.54 5.94
C GLY A 737 -16.69 -15.66 4.91
N MET A 738 -18.01 -15.83 4.72
CA MET A 738 -18.79 -15.02 3.78
C MET A 738 -18.84 -13.54 4.16
N TRP A 739 -18.91 -13.26 5.47
CA TRP A 739 -19.06 -11.92 6.03
C TRP A 739 -17.71 -11.23 6.29
N ARG A 740 -16.61 -11.91 5.98
CA ARG A 740 -15.25 -11.46 6.25
C ARG A 740 -14.90 -10.23 5.41
N THR A 741 -14.33 -9.22 6.07
CA THR A 741 -13.74 -8.06 5.41
C THR A 741 -12.21 -8.17 5.38
N SER A 742 -11.57 -7.39 4.51
CA SER A 742 -10.13 -7.20 4.58
C SER A 742 -9.76 -6.43 5.85
N SER A 743 -8.87 -7.01 6.65
CA SER A 743 -8.33 -6.40 7.86
C SER A 743 -6.86 -6.74 8.03
N ARG A 744 -6.13 -5.86 8.74
CA ARG A 744 -4.67 -5.85 8.84
C ARG A 744 -4.12 -6.92 9.77
N LEU A 745 -4.88 -7.22 10.82
CA LEU A 745 -4.44 -8.05 11.93
C LEU A 745 -5.52 -9.05 12.32
N TRP A 746 -6.74 -8.57 12.57
CA TRP A 746 -7.82 -9.38 13.12
C TRP A 746 -8.69 -9.98 12.03
N THR A 747 -9.13 -11.22 12.18
CA THR A 747 -10.26 -11.72 11.40
C THR A 747 -11.48 -10.88 11.77
N GLN A 748 -12.01 -10.16 10.78
CA GLN A 748 -13.14 -9.25 10.98
C GLN A 748 -14.28 -9.57 10.03
N THR A 749 -15.49 -9.33 10.51
CA THR A 749 -16.72 -9.39 9.72
C THR A 749 -17.40 -8.02 9.70
N GLN A 750 -18.23 -7.79 8.69
CA GLN A 750 -19.12 -6.63 8.65
C GLN A 750 -20.53 -7.06 8.27
N VAL A 751 -21.49 -6.76 9.14
CA VAL A 751 -22.88 -7.21 9.02
C VAL A 751 -23.85 -6.04 9.23
N PRO A 752 -24.84 -5.80 8.34
CA PRO A 752 -25.89 -4.79 8.58
C PRO A 752 -26.71 -5.08 9.84
N VAL A 753 -27.14 -4.03 10.56
CA VAL A 753 -27.95 -4.21 11.79
C VAL A 753 -29.33 -4.81 11.51
N ASP A 754 -29.89 -4.56 10.33
CA ASP A 754 -31.22 -5.01 9.90
C ASP A 754 -31.21 -6.38 9.21
N VAL A 755 -30.03 -6.95 9.01
CA VAL A 755 -29.85 -8.31 8.52
C VAL A 755 -29.55 -9.19 9.71
N ASP A 756 -30.29 -10.28 9.83
CA ASP A 756 -29.87 -11.41 10.64
C ASP A 756 -29.20 -12.40 9.71
N PRO A 757 -27.88 -12.28 9.48
CA PRO A 757 -27.19 -13.15 8.54
C PRO A 757 -27.05 -14.59 9.07
N TRP A 758 -27.58 -14.87 10.26
CA TRP A 758 -27.36 -16.09 11.03
C TRP A 758 -28.60 -17.00 11.07
N ARG A 759 -29.51 -16.88 10.08
CA ARG A 759 -30.64 -17.80 9.95
C ARG A 759 -30.12 -19.24 9.93
N THR A 760 -30.75 -20.13 10.70
CA THR A 760 -30.43 -21.56 10.74
C THR A 760 -30.50 -22.13 9.33
N HIS A 761 -29.34 -22.42 8.74
CA HIS A 761 -29.25 -22.99 7.41
C HIS A 761 -29.45 -24.50 7.53
N GLU A 762 -30.47 -25.05 6.84
CA GLU A 762 -30.63 -26.50 6.74
C GLU A 762 -29.49 -27.06 5.87
N PRO A 763 -28.59 -27.89 6.42
CA PRO A 763 -27.45 -28.43 5.68
C PRO A 763 -27.86 -29.22 4.42
N ASP A 764 -29.10 -29.73 4.39
CA ASP A 764 -29.66 -30.47 3.25
C ASP A 764 -29.98 -29.59 2.02
N SER A 765 -30.02 -28.26 2.18
CA SER A 765 -30.19 -27.31 1.05
C SER A 765 -28.92 -27.14 0.20
N ILE A 766 -27.76 -27.56 0.72
CA ILE A 766 -26.44 -27.41 0.11
C ILE A 766 -26.26 -28.32 -1.12
N GLY A 767 -27.10 -29.37 -1.24
CA GLY A 767 -27.00 -30.39 -2.29
C GLY A 767 -27.65 -30.04 -3.63
N LEU A 768 -28.36 -28.91 -3.77
CA LEU A 768 -29.09 -28.58 -5.00
C LEU A 768 -28.59 -27.28 -5.61
N PHE A 769 -27.33 -27.27 -6.04
CA PHE A 769 -27.02 -26.52 -7.25
C PHE A 769 -27.83 -27.20 -8.36
N PRO A 770 -28.80 -26.56 -9.03
CA PRO A 770 -29.29 -27.13 -10.27
C PRO A 770 -28.05 -27.28 -11.14
N HIS A 771 -27.69 -28.51 -11.50
CA HIS A 771 -26.53 -28.87 -12.33
C HIS A 771 -26.52 -28.19 -13.71
N ARG A 772 -27.50 -27.32 -13.95
CA ARG A 772 -27.51 -26.29 -14.95
C ARG A 772 -28.07 -25.04 -14.28
N MET A 773 -27.28 -23.96 -14.17
CA MET A 773 -27.84 -22.72 -14.70
C MET A 773 -28.30 -23.11 -16.09
N ASP A 774 -29.61 -23.16 -16.32
CA ASP A 774 -30.13 -23.51 -17.62
C ASP A 774 -29.31 -22.73 -18.63
N ALA A 775 -28.84 -23.40 -19.69
CA ALA A 775 -28.03 -22.77 -20.74
C ALA A 775 -28.75 -21.56 -21.40
N GLY A 776 -29.97 -21.26 -20.97
CA GLY A 776 -30.79 -20.09 -21.25
C GLY A 776 -30.75 -18.94 -20.24
N ILE A 777 -29.97 -18.95 -19.13
CA ILE A 777 -29.53 -17.67 -18.53
C ILE A 777 -28.52 -17.08 -19.51
N HIS A 778 -29.05 -16.48 -20.58
CA HIS A 778 -28.26 -15.82 -21.59
C HIS A 778 -27.37 -14.81 -20.88
N SER A 779 -26.08 -15.08 -20.94
CA SER A 779 -24.98 -14.26 -20.46
C SER A 779 -25.06 -12.78 -20.87
N LYS A 780 -25.84 -12.47 -21.92
CA LYS A 780 -26.25 -11.12 -22.33
C LYS A 780 -27.06 -10.31 -21.30
N ARG A 781 -27.52 -10.89 -20.18
CA ARG A 781 -28.39 -10.22 -19.19
C ARG A 781 -27.76 -9.97 -17.83
N ILE A 782 -26.49 -10.32 -17.61
CA ILE A 782 -25.79 -9.97 -16.37
C ILE A 782 -25.32 -8.51 -16.48
N SER A 783 -26.27 -7.57 -16.52
CA SER A 783 -25.99 -6.13 -16.40
C SER A 783 -26.06 -5.71 -14.93
N LEU A 784 -25.58 -4.48 -14.63
CA LEU A 784 -25.78 -3.81 -13.33
C LEU A 784 -27.25 -3.82 -12.88
N ASP A 785 -28.20 -3.95 -13.82
CA ASP A 785 -29.65 -3.95 -13.55
C ASP A 785 -30.18 -5.28 -13.03
N TRP A 786 -29.48 -6.40 -13.27
CA TRP A 786 -29.98 -7.74 -12.89
C TRP A 786 -29.70 -8.08 -11.43
N ILE A 787 -28.50 -7.72 -10.96
CA ILE A 787 -28.10 -7.88 -9.56
C ILE A 787 -27.68 -6.48 -9.09
N PRO A 788 -28.60 -5.65 -8.58
CA PRO A 788 -28.25 -4.32 -8.09
C PRO A 788 -27.36 -4.43 -6.85
N PHE A 789 -26.57 -3.40 -6.55
CA PHE A 789 -25.89 -3.36 -5.26
C PHE A 789 -26.91 -3.41 -4.11
N SER A 790 -26.60 -4.20 -3.08
CA SER A 790 -27.36 -4.19 -1.84
C SER A 790 -26.44 -4.23 -0.63
N HIS A 791 -26.63 -3.32 0.32
CA HIS A 791 -25.92 -3.38 1.59
C HIS A 791 -26.23 -4.65 2.39
N ARG A 792 -27.27 -5.39 2.03
CA ARG A 792 -27.64 -6.68 2.64
C ARG A 792 -26.79 -7.85 2.14
N TYR A 793 -26.08 -7.69 1.04
CA TYR A 793 -25.18 -8.73 0.54
C TYR A 793 -23.91 -8.77 1.38
N SER A 794 -23.45 -9.99 1.64
CA SER A 794 -22.15 -10.21 2.27
C SER A 794 -20.99 -9.70 1.39
N PRO A 795 -19.82 -9.36 1.97
CA PRO A 795 -18.63 -9.00 1.20
C PRO A 795 -18.25 -10.03 0.13
N LEU A 796 -18.42 -11.34 0.40
CA LEU A 796 -18.20 -12.38 -0.62
C LEU A 796 -19.19 -12.26 -1.78
N GLN A 797 -20.48 -12.06 -1.50
CA GLN A 797 -21.50 -11.88 -2.52
C GLN A 797 -21.25 -10.61 -3.37
N GLN A 798 -20.82 -9.52 -2.75
CA GLN A 798 -20.41 -8.32 -3.46
C GLN A 798 -19.19 -8.56 -4.36
N SER A 799 -18.23 -9.34 -3.89
CA SER A 799 -17.07 -9.75 -4.68
C SER A 799 -17.47 -10.62 -5.88
N LEU A 800 -18.40 -11.56 -5.68
CA LEU A 800 -18.94 -12.42 -6.75
C LEU A 800 -19.75 -11.61 -7.78
N ARG A 801 -20.61 -10.72 -7.30
CA ARG A 801 -21.35 -9.75 -8.13
C ARG A 801 -20.38 -8.95 -8.99
N ARG A 802 -19.29 -8.44 -8.41
CA ARG A 802 -18.33 -7.64 -9.16
C ARG A 802 -17.55 -8.49 -10.16
N ALA A 803 -17.13 -9.69 -9.79
CA ALA A 803 -16.45 -10.61 -10.71
C ALA A 803 -17.34 -10.98 -11.92
N LEU A 804 -18.66 -11.09 -11.73
CA LEU A 804 -19.62 -11.28 -12.80
C LEU A 804 -19.68 -10.08 -13.75
N ILE A 805 -19.78 -8.87 -13.21
CA ILE A 805 -19.77 -7.63 -14.00
C ILE A 805 -18.46 -7.50 -14.77
N ASP A 806 -17.32 -7.76 -14.13
CA ASP A 806 -16.00 -7.72 -14.76
C ASP A 806 -15.88 -8.74 -15.89
N ALA A 807 -16.37 -9.98 -15.70
CA ALA A 807 -16.35 -11.02 -16.73
C ALA A 807 -17.22 -10.61 -17.94
N HIS A 808 -18.39 -10.02 -17.72
CA HIS A 808 -19.24 -9.48 -18.78
C HIS A 808 -18.56 -8.32 -19.52
N GLU A 809 -17.99 -7.35 -18.79
CA GLU A 809 -17.25 -6.22 -19.36
C GLU A 809 -16.04 -6.67 -20.20
N MET A 810 -15.40 -7.78 -19.84
CA MET A 810 -14.30 -8.40 -20.58
C MET A 810 -14.75 -9.31 -21.74
N GLY A 811 -16.04 -9.63 -21.87
CA GLY A 811 -16.54 -10.61 -22.84
C GLY A 811 -16.14 -12.06 -22.52
N GLU A 812 -15.82 -12.34 -21.26
CA GLU A 812 -15.32 -13.61 -20.73
C GLU A 812 -16.43 -14.41 -20.00
N GLU A 813 -17.68 -14.28 -20.45
CA GLU A 813 -18.87 -14.82 -19.76
C GLU A 813 -18.85 -16.34 -19.55
N GLY A 814 -18.12 -17.09 -20.40
CA GLY A 814 -17.91 -18.53 -20.26
C GLY A 814 -16.93 -18.94 -19.15
N LEU A 815 -16.34 -17.97 -18.42
CA LEU A 815 -15.34 -18.21 -17.37
C LEU A 815 -15.88 -18.08 -15.95
N LEU A 816 -17.21 -18.12 -15.76
CA LEU A 816 -17.81 -17.96 -14.42
C LEU A 816 -17.32 -19.02 -13.41
N ASP A 817 -17.26 -20.28 -13.82
CA ASP A 817 -16.72 -21.35 -12.96
C ASP A 817 -15.26 -21.07 -12.59
N ALA A 818 -14.44 -20.63 -13.55
CA ALA A 818 -13.06 -20.25 -13.30
C ALA A 818 -12.93 -19.00 -12.42
N ALA A 819 -13.89 -18.06 -12.46
CA ALA A 819 -13.93 -16.90 -11.59
C ALA A 819 -14.30 -17.30 -10.15
N MET A 820 -15.30 -18.18 -9.98
CA MET A 820 -15.66 -18.73 -8.67
C MET A 820 -14.53 -19.54 -8.07
N GLU A 821 -13.83 -20.36 -8.86
CA GLU A 821 -12.62 -21.09 -8.42
C GLU A 821 -11.52 -20.13 -7.96
N LYS A 822 -11.27 -19.05 -8.71
CA LYS A 822 -10.29 -18.02 -8.30
C LYS A 822 -10.68 -17.34 -6.99
N ILE A 823 -11.96 -17.02 -6.80
CA ILE A 823 -12.46 -16.43 -5.56
C ILE A 823 -12.33 -17.42 -4.41
N ALA A 824 -12.68 -18.70 -4.60
CA ALA A 824 -12.53 -19.75 -3.60
C ALA A 824 -11.07 -19.85 -3.12
N VAL A 825 -10.13 -19.96 -4.06
CA VAL A 825 -8.69 -20.01 -3.76
C VAL A 825 -8.21 -18.74 -3.05
N ALA A 826 -8.61 -17.56 -3.52
CA ALA A 826 -8.16 -16.29 -2.95
C ALA A 826 -8.74 -16.01 -1.55
N SER A 827 -9.98 -16.44 -1.30
CA SER A 827 -10.69 -16.24 -0.03
C SER A 827 -10.36 -17.30 1.03
N GLY A 828 -9.78 -18.44 0.62
CA GLY A 828 -9.57 -19.60 1.48
C GLY A 828 -10.86 -20.38 1.78
N LEU A 829 -11.90 -20.18 0.97
CA LEU A 829 -13.20 -20.85 1.09
C LEU A 829 -13.26 -22.05 0.15
N GLU A 830 -14.01 -23.07 0.54
CA GLU A 830 -14.35 -24.16 -0.36
C GLU A 830 -15.27 -23.67 -1.50
N LEU A 831 -15.10 -24.25 -2.68
CA LEU A 831 -15.85 -23.86 -3.87
C LEU A 831 -17.38 -23.97 -3.67
N ASN A 832 -17.84 -24.92 -2.85
CA ASN A 832 -19.26 -25.08 -2.55
C ASN A 832 -19.83 -23.88 -1.77
N ILE A 833 -19.05 -23.28 -0.87
CA ILE A 833 -19.43 -22.04 -0.16
C ILE A 833 -19.57 -20.88 -1.14
N VAL A 834 -18.61 -20.74 -2.07
CA VAL A 834 -18.64 -19.68 -3.09
C VAL A 834 -19.83 -19.86 -4.03
N LYS A 835 -20.12 -21.11 -4.44
CA LYS A 835 -21.30 -21.46 -5.24
C LYS A 835 -22.60 -21.16 -4.50
N TYR A 836 -22.67 -21.49 -3.21
CA TYR A 836 -23.82 -21.15 -2.38
C TYR A 836 -24.04 -19.64 -2.32
N ALA A 837 -22.97 -18.86 -2.06
CA ALA A 837 -23.05 -17.41 -2.02
C ALA A 837 -23.53 -16.82 -3.36
N MET A 838 -23.12 -17.42 -4.48
CA MET A 838 -23.62 -17.06 -5.82
C MET A 838 -25.11 -17.36 -5.99
N ASN A 839 -25.60 -18.52 -5.53
CA ASN A 839 -27.01 -18.86 -5.60
C ASN A 839 -27.86 -17.88 -4.78
N GLU A 840 -27.47 -17.62 -3.53
CA GLU A 840 -28.12 -16.64 -2.68
C GLU A 840 -28.16 -15.25 -3.33
N LEU A 841 -27.06 -14.84 -3.96
CA LEU A 841 -27.00 -13.57 -4.69
C LEU A 841 -28.04 -13.51 -5.83
N ILE A 842 -28.18 -14.61 -6.59
CA ILE A 842 -29.15 -14.71 -7.69
C ILE A 842 -30.58 -14.74 -7.15
N GLU A 843 -30.88 -15.55 -6.13
CA GLU A 843 -32.20 -15.66 -5.53
C GLU A 843 -32.66 -14.32 -4.94
N GLN A 844 -31.81 -13.67 -4.13
CA GLN A 844 -32.10 -12.36 -3.54
C GLN A 844 -32.27 -11.25 -4.58
N SER A 845 -31.68 -11.39 -5.77
CA SER A 845 -31.89 -10.46 -6.89
C SER A 845 -33.23 -10.70 -7.62
N SER A 846 -33.70 -11.96 -7.67
CA SER A 846 -34.91 -12.34 -8.37
C SER A 846 -36.21 -11.94 -7.65
N ASP A 847 -36.19 -11.88 -6.31
CA ASP A 847 -37.32 -11.42 -5.49
C ASP A 847 -37.56 -9.90 -5.54
N GLY A 848 -36.64 -9.13 -6.16
CA GLY A 848 -36.68 -7.67 -6.21
C GLY A 848 -37.41 -7.05 -7.40
N SER A 849 -37.38 -7.64 -8.60
CA SER A 849 -37.87 -6.94 -9.82
C SER A 849 -37.89 -7.76 -11.12
N ILE A 850 -38.24 -9.05 -11.12
CA ILE A 850 -38.40 -9.77 -12.40
C ILE A 850 -39.75 -10.50 -12.44
N ASN A 851 -40.73 -9.83 -13.05
CA ASN A 851 -41.80 -10.52 -13.75
C ASN A 851 -41.17 -11.65 -14.58
N LYS A 852 -41.55 -12.90 -14.28
CA LYS A 852 -41.24 -14.08 -15.09
C LYS A 852 -41.34 -13.72 -16.58
N PRO A 853 -40.28 -13.88 -17.38
CA PRO A 853 -40.45 -13.80 -18.82
C PRO A 853 -40.91 -15.17 -19.36
N ASP A 854 -41.95 -15.12 -20.20
CA ASP A 854 -42.19 -16.06 -21.29
C ASP A 854 -40.95 -16.17 -22.22
#